data_AF-A0A352NAM1-F1
#
_entry.id   AF-A0A352NAM1-F1
#
_cell.length_a   1.000
_cell.length_b   1.000
_cell.length_c   1.000
_cell.angle_alpha   90.00
_cell.angle_beta   90.00
_cell.angle_gamma   90.00
#
_symmetry.space_group_name_H-M   'P 1'
#
loop_
_entity.id
_entity.type
_entity.pdbx_description
1 polymer ?
#
loop_
_entity_poly.entity_id
_entity_poly.type
_entity_poly.pdbx_seq_one_letter_code
_entity_poly.pdbx_strand_id
1 'polypeptide(L)'
;MRKSVSSRKNTLRLPSIFGSNMVLQHGMKFPVWGRSTPGDKITVEFSDQKRSAVTGKNGKWRVVLDPVGISREPRTMTITSSKISKSSNLQIKNILVGDVWVCSGQSNMEFSLKQSIGAEEAIKDSANSAIRLFTVPRLTKDEPAEECEGSWSECNPETVPQFSGVAYYFGRELNRKLNIPIGLLHTSWGGTKAEAWTSREALKEFPELTHLVTHDVSIYKKALEPFRKIFNFTAPKGLKHGVDGTLPDPGRNPATAKWSEPDFDDSKWIEMNTPGSWESQGYMLDGAVWFRKKIKIPSSWEGRNLCLELGALDDFDVSFFNGVEVGRTGKETENWWSTPRRYSIPAKLAKKGEAVIAIRIFDQFMSGGMMGPAEKMRIYPVGKECEEISLKGKWLTAVELGIIVSSSINSTKLFNAMINPILSLGIKGAIWYQGCSNADRAYQYRKLLPTMIRDWRKRWNCGAFPFYIVQLANYMPNLEIPAESSWAELREAQLLTSVKVPNCGLAVAIDIGDAKDIHPKNKYDVGLRLALQALKKTYGKKVVCNGPVYKGMTVKGDSIILKFETDGTALKSIDGKNIRSFAVADSSKKFYWADAKIAGNTVVVRSDKVKKPVAARYAWADNPECNFGNDLGLPASPFRTDNWTCSTRHAK
;
A
#
# COMPACT_ATOMS: atom_id res chain seq x y z
N MET A 1 -6.39 43.09 31.75
CA MET A 1 -7.74 42.71 31.28
C MET A 1 -7.73 41.27 30.79
N ARG A 2 -8.44 40.38 31.50
CA ARG A 2 -8.60 38.96 31.14
C ARG A 2 -9.46 38.88 29.87
N LYS A 3 -8.89 38.46 28.73
CA LYS A 3 -9.70 38.04 27.58
C LYS A 3 -10.46 36.78 27.99
N SER A 4 -11.78 36.92 28.09
CA SER A 4 -12.70 35.82 28.37
C SER A 4 -12.47 34.68 27.39
N VAL A 5 -12.20 33.49 27.92
CA VAL A 5 -12.36 32.24 27.20
C VAL A 5 -13.82 32.19 26.76
N SER A 6 -14.06 32.42 25.46
CA SER A 6 -15.35 32.21 24.82
C SER A 6 -15.83 30.81 25.20
N SER A 7 -16.91 30.75 25.98
CA SER A 7 -17.60 29.51 26.31
C SER A 7 -18.12 28.92 25.00
N ARG A 8 -17.42 27.93 24.43
CA ARG A 8 -18.02 27.07 23.40
C ARG A 8 -19.29 26.49 24.01
N LYS A 9 -20.46 26.84 23.47
CA LYS A 9 -21.72 26.19 23.83
C LYS A 9 -21.53 24.69 23.62
N ASN A 10 -21.53 23.92 24.71
CA ASN A 10 -21.35 22.47 24.68
C ASN A 10 -22.61 21.81 24.08
N THR A 11 -22.67 21.75 22.75
CA THR A 11 -23.75 21.09 22.00
C THR A 11 -23.58 19.57 22.03
N LEU A 12 -24.70 18.84 22.04
CA LEU A 12 -24.72 17.40 21.82
C LEU A 12 -24.17 17.13 20.42
N ARG A 13 -23.16 16.26 20.30
CA ARG A 13 -22.54 15.90 19.02
C ARG A 13 -22.04 14.46 19.01
N LEU A 14 -22.01 13.88 17.82
CA LEU A 14 -21.49 12.53 17.56
C LEU A 14 -20.25 12.61 16.64
N PRO A 15 -19.30 11.68 16.75
CA PRO A 15 -18.27 11.47 15.73
C PRO A 15 -18.91 11.12 14.38
N SER A 16 -18.27 11.52 13.27
CA SER A 16 -18.80 11.35 11.90
C SER A 16 -19.03 9.89 11.49
N ILE A 17 -18.39 8.93 12.16
CA ILE A 17 -18.63 7.50 11.94
C ILE A 17 -20.08 7.09 12.26
N PHE A 18 -20.78 7.87 13.08
CA PHE A 18 -22.21 7.78 13.31
C PHE A 18 -22.94 8.74 12.38
N GLY A 19 -23.36 8.23 11.23
CA GLY A 19 -24.04 9.02 10.19
C GLY A 19 -25.14 8.22 9.51
N SER A 20 -26.10 8.94 8.92
CA SER A 20 -27.19 8.29 8.18
C SER A 20 -26.64 7.43 7.05
N ASN A 21 -27.35 6.35 6.69
CA ASN A 21 -26.91 5.31 5.74
C ASN A 21 -25.82 4.37 6.26
N MET A 22 -25.48 4.36 7.57
CA MET A 22 -24.48 3.42 8.07
C MET A 22 -24.99 1.97 8.17
N VAL A 23 -24.05 1.02 8.23
CA VAL A 23 -24.31 -0.34 8.75
C VAL A 23 -23.78 -0.45 10.16
N LEU A 24 -24.59 -0.97 11.08
CA LEU A 24 -24.14 -1.40 12.41
C LEU A 24 -23.79 -2.88 12.39
N GLN A 25 -22.67 -3.22 13.03
CA GLN A 25 -22.23 -4.61 13.16
C GLN A 25 -23.21 -5.43 13.99
N HIS A 26 -23.74 -6.50 13.40
CA HIS A 26 -24.67 -7.41 14.03
C HIS A 26 -23.97 -8.33 15.05
N GLY A 27 -24.75 -8.90 15.98
CA GLY A 27 -24.31 -10.02 16.82
C GLY A 27 -23.31 -9.67 17.93
N MET A 28 -23.07 -8.39 18.20
CA MET A 28 -22.22 -7.94 19.30
C MET A 28 -22.80 -6.72 20.00
N LYS A 29 -22.43 -6.51 21.26
CA LYS A 29 -22.70 -5.25 21.96
C LYS A 29 -21.92 -4.14 21.24
N PHE A 30 -22.58 -3.02 20.96
CA PHE A 30 -21.94 -1.91 20.28
C PHE A 30 -22.11 -0.62 21.08
N PRO A 31 -21.01 0.13 21.30
CA PRO A 31 -21.08 1.41 21.97
C PRO A 31 -21.56 2.49 20.99
N VAL A 32 -22.37 3.41 21.50
CA VAL A 32 -22.67 4.70 20.90
C VAL A 32 -22.05 5.76 21.81
N TRP A 33 -21.26 6.67 21.25
CA TRP A 33 -20.53 7.66 22.04
C TRP A 33 -20.52 9.01 21.36
N GLY A 34 -20.26 10.04 22.15
CA GLY A 34 -20.19 11.40 21.67
C GLY A 34 -19.79 12.39 22.75
N ARG A 35 -20.10 13.65 22.48
CA ARG A 35 -19.86 14.74 23.42
C ARG A 35 -21.15 15.49 23.75
N SER A 36 -21.22 15.98 24.98
CA SER A 36 -22.29 16.87 25.46
C SER A 36 -21.79 17.70 26.64
N THR A 37 -22.67 18.48 27.24
CA THR A 37 -22.40 19.22 28.48
C THR A 37 -22.18 18.24 29.66
N PRO A 38 -21.16 18.43 30.52
CA PRO A 38 -20.98 17.61 31.71
C PRO A 38 -22.24 17.50 32.60
N GLY A 39 -22.50 16.29 33.09
CA GLY A 39 -23.69 15.97 33.88
C GLY A 39 -25.00 15.94 33.08
N ASP A 40 -24.96 16.08 31.76
CA ASP A 40 -26.14 15.85 30.90
C ASP A 40 -26.44 14.36 30.78
N LYS A 41 -27.71 13.97 30.99
CA LYS A 41 -28.20 12.62 30.74
C LYS A 41 -28.50 12.47 29.25
N ILE A 42 -27.73 11.62 28.58
CA ILE A 42 -27.92 11.26 27.18
C ILE A 42 -28.67 9.96 27.10
N THR A 43 -29.72 9.90 26.27
CA THR A 43 -30.49 8.68 26.02
C THR A 43 -30.38 8.30 24.55
N VAL A 44 -30.09 7.03 24.27
CA VAL A 44 -30.00 6.47 22.93
C VAL A 44 -31.12 5.45 22.76
N GLU A 45 -31.89 5.61 21.68
CA GLU A 45 -33.00 4.75 21.28
C GLU A 45 -32.68 4.17 19.89
N PHE A 46 -32.69 2.84 19.77
CA PHE A 46 -32.48 2.13 18.50
C PHE A 46 -33.06 0.72 18.58
N SER A 47 -33.82 0.28 17.56
CA SER A 47 -34.65 -0.93 17.68
C SER A 47 -35.58 -0.82 18.91
N ASP A 48 -35.69 -1.88 19.70
CA ASP A 48 -36.62 -1.98 20.84
C ASP A 48 -35.93 -1.62 22.16
N GLN A 49 -34.75 -0.99 22.10
CA GLN A 49 -33.95 -0.65 23.26
C GLN A 49 -33.78 0.85 23.44
N LYS A 50 -33.89 1.26 24.70
CA LYS A 50 -33.63 2.60 25.22
C LYS A 50 -32.63 2.48 26.37
N ARG A 51 -31.49 3.17 26.24
CA ARG A 51 -30.40 3.15 27.21
C ARG A 51 -29.89 4.56 27.43
N SER A 52 -29.40 4.87 28.64
CA SER A 52 -28.90 6.21 28.96
C SER A 52 -27.55 6.17 29.66
N ALA A 53 -26.80 7.26 29.55
CA ALA A 53 -25.58 7.50 30.29
C ALA A 53 -25.48 8.97 30.70
N VAL A 54 -24.69 9.27 31.73
CA VAL A 54 -24.40 10.64 32.15
C VAL A 54 -23.08 11.07 31.52
N THR A 55 -23.06 12.27 30.96
CA THR A 55 -21.86 12.87 30.37
C THR A 55 -20.84 13.18 31.46
N GLY A 56 -19.62 12.68 31.30
CA GLY A 56 -18.54 12.88 32.27
C GLY A 56 -18.01 14.31 32.30
N LYS A 57 -17.12 14.60 33.28
CA LYS A 57 -16.48 15.91 33.45
C LYS A 57 -15.66 16.36 32.22
N ASN A 58 -15.15 15.40 31.44
CA ASN A 58 -14.42 15.63 30.18
C ASN A 58 -15.34 15.88 28.97
N GLY A 59 -16.66 16.00 29.18
CA GLY A 59 -17.66 16.23 28.14
C GLY A 59 -17.97 15.01 27.27
N LYS A 60 -17.45 13.82 27.60
CA LYS A 60 -17.71 12.58 26.86
C LYS A 60 -18.82 11.76 27.50
N TRP A 61 -19.60 11.07 26.68
CA TRP A 61 -20.60 10.09 27.11
C TRP A 61 -20.49 8.83 26.25
N ARG A 62 -20.93 7.70 26.80
CA ARG A 62 -20.96 6.41 26.11
C ARG A 62 -22.13 5.59 26.62
N VAL A 63 -22.94 5.11 25.70
CA VAL A 63 -24.02 4.14 25.93
C VAL A 63 -23.65 2.85 25.23
N VAL A 64 -23.85 1.70 25.87
CA VAL A 64 -23.66 0.40 25.22
C VAL A 64 -25.04 -0.20 24.95
N LEU A 65 -25.29 -0.51 23.69
CA LEU A 65 -26.51 -1.16 23.24
C LEU A 65 -26.31 -2.67 23.15
N ASP A 66 -27.37 -3.41 23.41
CA ASP A 66 -27.39 -4.88 23.29
C ASP A 66 -27.35 -5.31 21.81
N PRO A 67 -26.88 -6.53 21.50
CA PRO A 67 -26.78 -7.01 20.13
C PRO A 67 -28.12 -6.94 19.40
N VAL A 68 -28.08 -6.49 18.13
CA VAL A 68 -29.25 -6.50 17.24
C VAL A 68 -29.02 -7.54 16.14
N GLY A 69 -30.10 -8.23 15.76
CA GLY A 69 -30.10 -9.18 14.65
C GLY A 69 -29.88 -8.51 13.29
N ILE A 70 -29.47 -9.29 12.30
CA ILE A 70 -29.30 -8.80 10.93
C ILE A 70 -30.64 -8.27 10.42
N SER A 71 -30.64 -7.09 9.80
CA SER A 71 -31.83 -6.44 9.27
C SER A 71 -31.50 -5.60 8.05
N ARG A 72 -32.22 -5.87 6.96
CA ARG A 72 -32.21 -5.06 5.73
C ARG A 72 -33.21 -3.90 5.77
N GLU A 73 -34.06 -3.86 6.79
CA GLU A 73 -35.02 -2.78 6.98
C GLU A 73 -34.31 -1.54 7.56
N PRO A 74 -34.43 -0.37 6.90
CA PRO A 74 -33.91 0.90 7.40
C PRO A 74 -34.48 1.27 8.77
N ARG A 75 -33.61 1.58 9.73
CA ARG A 75 -33.98 2.03 11.08
C ARG A 75 -33.42 3.42 11.38
N THR A 76 -34.01 4.07 12.39
CA THR A 76 -33.53 5.35 12.90
C THR A 76 -33.03 5.18 14.33
N MET A 77 -31.83 5.69 14.61
CA MET A 77 -31.33 5.87 15.97
C MET A 77 -31.57 7.30 16.40
N THR A 78 -32.18 7.48 17.58
CA THR A 78 -32.43 8.80 18.17
C THR A 78 -31.57 8.97 19.43
N ILE A 79 -30.86 10.09 19.51
CA ILE A 79 -30.02 10.44 20.66
C ILE A 79 -30.57 11.73 21.27
N THR A 80 -31.01 11.65 22.52
CA THR A 80 -31.67 12.76 23.22
C THR A 80 -30.86 13.30 24.39
N SER A 81 -30.82 14.62 24.52
CA SER A 81 -30.19 15.35 25.65
C SER A 81 -31.26 15.86 26.62
N SER A 82 -31.04 15.66 27.92
CA SER A 82 -31.90 16.20 28.98
C SER A 82 -31.74 17.71 29.22
N LYS A 83 -30.60 18.29 28.85
CA LYS A 83 -30.23 19.68 29.17
C LYS A 83 -30.29 20.66 27.99
N ILE A 84 -30.41 20.18 26.77
CA ILE A 84 -30.28 21.02 25.56
C ILE A 84 -31.60 21.00 24.78
N SER A 85 -32.37 22.09 24.80
CA SER A 85 -33.74 22.15 24.25
C SER A 85 -33.83 22.41 22.73
N LYS A 86 -32.91 23.16 22.13
CA LYS A 86 -32.96 23.53 20.69
C LYS A 86 -32.28 22.54 19.73
N SER A 87 -31.56 21.56 20.26
CA SER A 87 -30.90 20.47 19.51
C SER A 87 -31.02 19.16 20.29
N SER A 88 -32.16 18.98 20.97
CA SER A 88 -32.39 17.91 21.93
C SER A 88 -32.26 16.53 21.31
N ASN A 89 -32.64 16.35 20.03
CA ASN A 89 -32.73 15.04 19.39
C ASN A 89 -31.86 14.98 18.12
N LEU A 90 -30.71 14.31 18.18
CA LEU A 90 -29.97 13.91 16.99
C LEU A 90 -30.59 12.62 16.43
N GLN A 91 -30.80 12.57 15.11
CA GLN A 91 -31.29 11.39 14.42
C GLN A 91 -30.28 10.90 13.39
N ILE A 92 -29.98 9.62 13.46
CA ILE A 92 -29.23 8.90 12.43
C ILE A 92 -30.23 8.01 11.71
N LYS A 93 -30.47 8.28 10.43
CA LYS A 93 -31.52 7.63 9.63
C LYS A 93 -30.94 6.56 8.71
N ASN A 94 -31.80 5.69 8.18
CA ASN A 94 -31.42 4.68 7.19
C ASN A 94 -30.26 3.76 7.66
N ILE A 95 -30.29 3.37 8.93
CA ILE A 95 -29.32 2.43 9.50
C ILE A 95 -29.75 1.01 9.11
N LEU A 96 -28.82 0.23 8.57
CA LEU A 96 -28.96 -1.22 8.42
C LEU A 96 -28.17 -1.96 9.50
N VAL A 97 -28.51 -3.22 9.76
CA VAL A 97 -27.77 -4.08 10.69
C VAL A 97 -27.22 -5.28 9.93
N GLY A 98 -25.90 -5.41 9.89
CA GLY A 98 -25.20 -6.37 9.03
C GLY A 98 -23.73 -6.53 9.43
N ASP A 99 -22.87 -6.84 8.47
CA ASP A 99 -21.42 -6.99 8.73
C ASP A 99 -20.63 -5.76 8.26
N VAL A 100 -19.71 -5.29 9.10
CA VAL A 100 -18.85 -4.13 8.82
C VAL A 100 -17.41 -4.59 8.67
N TRP A 101 -16.77 -4.22 7.55
CA TRP A 101 -15.40 -4.63 7.21
C TRP A 101 -14.47 -3.43 7.06
N VAL A 102 -13.30 -3.50 7.68
CA VAL A 102 -12.22 -2.54 7.49
C VAL A 102 -11.41 -2.94 6.26
N CYS A 103 -11.31 -2.03 5.28
CA CYS A 103 -10.65 -2.25 4.01
C CYS A 103 -9.41 -1.35 3.94
N SER A 104 -8.24 -1.92 4.23
CA SER A 104 -7.03 -1.14 4.51
C SER A 104 -5.81 -1.61 3.71
N GLY A 105 -4.77 -0.78 3.71
CA GLY A 105 -3.51 -1.04 3.05
C GLY A 105 -2.98 0.18 2.31
N GLN A 106 -2.29 -0.06 1.19
CA GLN A 106 -1.68 1.01 0.39
C GLN A 106 -2.40 1.19 -0.96
N SER A 107 -1.68 1.70 -1.96
CA SER A 107 -2.17 2.08 -3.29
C SER A 107 -3.00 1.01 -3.99
N ASN A 108 -2.70 -0.28 -3.78
CA ASN A 108 -3.48 -1.38 -4.34
C ASN A 108 -4.87 -1.58 -3.70
N MET A 109 -5.02 -1.28 -2.40
CA MET A 109 -6.34 -1.18 -1.74
C MET A 109 -7.03 0.13 -2.14
N GLU A 110 -6.29 1.22 -2.25
CA GLU A 110 -6.81 2.54 -2.60
C GLU A 110 -7.36 2.62 -4.04
N PHE A 111 -6.78 1.82 -4.94
CA PHE A 111 -7.08 1.82 -6.37
C PHE A 111 -8.59 1.80 -6.62
N SER A 112 -9.07 2.83 -7.30
CA SER A 112 -10.50 3.10 -7.40
C SER A 112 -11.21 2.17 -8.38
N LEU A 113 -12.52 1.96 -8.20
CA LEU A 113 -13.32 1.12 -9.08
C LEU A 113 -13.26 1.64 -10.53
N LYS A 114 -13.33 2.96 -10.74
CA LYS A 114 -13.25 3.57 -12.08
C LYS A 114 -11.97 3.23 -12.85
N GLN A 115 -10.87 2.93 -12.15
CA GLN A 115 -9.57 2.61 -12.77
C GLN A 115 -9.44 1.11 -13.07
N SER A 116 -10.37 0.28 -12.59
CA SER A 116 -10.33 -1.18 -12.73
C SER A 116 -10.72 -1.62 -14.15
N ILE A 117 -10.23 -2.77 -14.58
CA ILE A 117 -10.76 -3.43 -15.80
C ILE A 117 -12.24 -3.74 -15.57
N GLY A 118 -13.08 -3.48 -16.59
CA GLY A 118 -14.53 -3.68 -16.51
C GLY A 118 -15.28 -2.62 -15.69
N ALA A 119 -14.63 -1.49 -15.37
CA ALA A 119 -15.20 -0.46 -14.49
C ALA A 119 -16.56 0.08 -14.96
N GLU A 120 -16.74 0.33 -16.26
CA GLU A 120 -17.98 0.93 -16.79
C GLU A 120 -19.21 0.10 -16.45
N GLU A 121 -19.16 -1.21 -16.73
CA GLU A 121 -20.24 -2.15 -16.41
C GLU A 121 -20.42 -2.28 -14.89
N ALA A 122 -19.32 -2.45 -14.15
CA ALA A 122 -19.38 -2.58 -12.69
C ALA A 122 -19.98 -1.35 -12.01
N ILE A 123 -19.68 -0.14 -12.49
CA ILE A 123 -20.23 1.12 -11.98
C ILE A 123 -21.71 1.22 -12.35
N LYS A 124 -22.08 0.95 -13.60
CA LYS A 124 -23.47 0.97 -14.07
C LYS A 124 -24.36 0.07 -13.21
N ASP A 125 -23.88 -1.13 -12.88
CA ASP A 125 -24.62 -2.15 -12.14
C ASP A 125 -24.40 -2.09 -10.62
N SER A 126 -23.78 -1.03 -10.11
CA SER A 126 -23.37 -0.93 -8.70
C SER A 126 -24.49 -0.58 -7.71
N ALA A 127 -25.65 -0.16 -8.19
CA ALA A 127 -26.78 0.25 -7.35
C ALA A 127 -27.20 -0.88 -6.39
N ASN A 128 -26.85 -0.75 -5.12
CA ASN A 128 -27.18 -1.72 -4.09
C ASN A 128 -27.24 -1.05 -2.71
N SER A 129 -28.45 -0.75 -2.26
CA SER A 129 -28.70 -0.12 -0.96
C SER A 129 -28.40 -1.05 0.23
N ALA A 130 -28.06 -2.32 0.05
CA ALA A 130 -27.57 -3.14 1.15
C ALA A 130 -26.05 -3.04 1.34
N ILE A 131 -25.35 -2.30 0.47
CA ILE A 131 -23.92 -2.02 0.63
C ILE A 131 -23.75 -0.54 0.98
N ARG A 132 -23.01 -0.26 2.06
CA ARG A 132 -22.74 1.09 2.55
C ARG A 132 -21.24 1.38 2.53
N LEU A 133 -20.89 2.55 2.05
CA LEU A 133 -19.52 2.97 1.84
C LEU A 133 -19.19 4.09 2.83
N PHE A 134 -18.00 4.02 3.45
CA PHE A 134 -17.43 5.12 4.22
C PHE A 134 -15.94 5.18 3.92
N THR A 135 -15.46 6.35 3.49
CA THR A 135 -14.03 6.59 3.31
C THR A 135 -13.52 7.43 4.46
N VAL A 136 -12.55 6.90 5.22
CA VAL A 136 -11.83 7.70 6.21
C VAL A 136 -10.86 8.62 5.47
N PRO A 137 -10.90 9.94 5.71
CA PRO A 137 -9.99 10.87 5.07
C PRO A 137 -8.53 10.51 5.31
N ARG A 138 -7.71 10.65 4.26
CA ARG A 138 -6.27 10.46 4.32
C ARG A 138 -5.65 11.62 5.06
N LEU A 139 -5.44 11.43 6.36
CA LEU A 139 -4.84 12.40 7.26
C LEU A 139 -3.73 11.75 8.07
N THR A 140 -2.79 12.54 8.56
CA THR A 140 -1.74 12.10 9.49
C THR A 140 -1.90 12.80 10.85
N LYS A 141 -1.59 12.10 11.95
CA LYS A 141 -1.61 12.67 13.32
C LYS A 141 -0.51 12.09 14.19
N ASP A 142 0.29 12.94 14.82
CA ASP A 142 1.35 12.52 15.77
C ASP A 142 0.79 11.73 16.95
N GLU A 143 -0.41 12.12 17.40
CA GLU A 143 -1.12 11.50 18.52
C GLU A 143 -2.43 10.82 18.05
N PRO A 144 -2.87 9.73 18.71
CA PRO A 144 -4.11 9.03 18.36
C PRO A 144 -5.33 9.97 18.33
N ALA A 145 -5.97 10.09 17.18
CA ALA A 145 -7.17 10.90 17.03
C ALA A 145 -8.40 10.18 17.62
N GLU A 146 -9.27 10.93 18.28
CA GLU A 146 -10.51 10.39 18.88
C GLU A 146 -11.65 10.26 17.86
N GLU A 147 -11.63 11.09 16.82
CA GLU A 147 -12.71 11.26 15.86
C GLU A 147 -12.09 11.45 14.46
N CYS A 148 -12.80 11.02 13.42
CA CYS A 148 -12.46 11.31 12.02
C CYS A 148 -13.64 12.02 11.33
N GLU A 149 -13.33 12.71 10.24
CA GLU A 149 -14.34 13.23 9.31
C GLU A 149 -14.80 12.11 8.36
N GLY A 150 -15.84 12.38 7.57
CA GLY A 150 -16.40 11.44 6.58
C GLY A 150 -17.92 11.31 6.68
N SER A 151 -18.51 10.62 5.71
CA SER A 151 -19.94 10.33 5.67
C SER A 151 -20.19 8.95 5.07
N TRP A 152 -21.30 8.33 5.51
CA TRP A 152 -21.79 7.09 4.94
C TRP A 152 -22.64 7.36 3.71
N SER A 153 -22.48 6.55 2.68
CA SER A 153 -23.29 6.59 1.47
C SER A 153 -23.80 5.20 1.09
N GLU A 154 -24.94 5.18 0.41
CA GLU A 154 -25.39 3.98 -0.29
C GLU A 154 -24.46 3.69 -1.47
N CYS A 155 -24.21 2.41 -1.78
CA CYS A 155 -23.46 2.05 -2.98
C CYS A 155 -24.33 2.24 -4.24
N ASN A 156 -23.91 3.11 -5.14
CA ASN A 156 -24.58 3.39 -6.41
C ASN A 156 -23.59 3.97 -7.44
N PRO A 157 -24.00 4.18 -8.71
CA PRO A 157 -23.11 4.66 -9.77
C PRO A 157 -22.48 6.03 -9.51
N GLU A 158 -23.05 6.86 -8.62
CA GLU A 158 -22.51 8.17 -8.26
C GLU A 158 -21.45 8.07 -7.14
N THR A 159 -21.63 7.14 -6.20
CA THR A 159 -20.81 7.06 -4.98
C THR A 159 -19.64 6.08 -5.08
N VAL A 160 -19.79 5.02 -5.87
CA VAL A 160 -18.79 3.95 -6.00
C VAL A 160 -17.57 4.25 -6.89
N PRO A 161 -17.60 5.12 -7.91
CA PRO A 161 -16.50 5.22 -8.88
C PRO A 161 -15.12 5.50 -8.26
N GLN A 162 -15.08 6.36 -7.23
CA GLN A 162 -13.85 6.73 -6.52
C GLN A 162 -13.55 5.82 -5.31
N PHE A 163 -14.46 4.90 -4.97
CA PHE A 163 -14.25 3.96 -3.88
C PHE A 163 -13.30 2.84 -4.30
N SER A 164 -12.68 2.17 -3.32
CA SER A 164 -11.77 1.04 -3.58
C SER A 164 -12.45 -0.05 -4.42
N GLY A 165 -11.85 -0.40 -5.55
CA GLY A 165 -12.34 -1.49 -6.40
C GLY A 165 -12.27 -2.84 -5.69
N VAL A 166 -11.19 -3.09 -4.94
CA VAL A 166 -11.01 -4.33 -4.16
C VAL A 166 -12.10 -4.47 -3.10
N ALA A 167 -12.32 -3.42 -2.31
CA ALA A 167 -13.33 -3.41 -1.26
C ALA A 167 -14.75 -3.57 -1.83
N TYR A 168 -15.06 -2.88 -2.93
CA TYR A 168 -16.34 -3.00 -3.62
C TYR A 168 -16.61 -4.44 -4.06
N TYR A 169 -15.69 -5.06 -4.80
CA TYR A 169 -15.89 -6.43 -5.30
C TYR A 169 -15.99 -7.46 -4.17
N PHE A 170 -15.19 -7.28 -3.10
CA PHE A 170 -15.31 -8.08 -1.88
C PHE A 170 -16.69 -7.96 -1.23
N GLY A 171 -17.14 -6.74 -0.96
CA GLY A 171 -18.43 -6.49 -0.31
C GLY A 171 -19.63 -6.91 -1.17
N ARG A 172 -19.54 -6.69 -2.48
CA ARG A 172 -20.55 -7.14 -3.46
C ARG A 172 -20.71 -8.65 -3.43
N GLU A 173 -19.62 -9.40 -3.45
CA GLU A 173 -19.69 -10.86 -3.45
C GLU A 173 -20.22 -11.41 -2.12
N LEU A 174 -19.81 -10.83 -0.98
CA LEU A 174 -20.40 -11.18 0.31
C LEU A 174 -21.89 -10.88 0.39
N ASN A 175 -22.31 -9.69 -0.01
CA ASN A 175 -23.73 -9.31 -0.05
C ASN A 175 -24.53 -10.27 -0.93
N ARG A 176 -24.03 -10.62 -2.12
CA ARG A 176 -24.68 -11.55 -3.05
C ARG A 176 -24.81 -12.97 -2.47
N LYS A 177 -23.77 -13.48 -1.81
CA LYS A 177 -23.72 -14.86 -1.31
C LYS A 177 -24.39 -15.05 0.05
N LEU A 178 -24.45 -14.01 0.86
CA LEU A 178 -25.00 -14.07 2.22
C LEU A 178 -26.37 -13.40 2.33
N ASN A 179 -26.71 -12.52 1.39
CA ASN A 179 -27.93 -11.70 1.39
C ASN A 179 -28.08 -10.79 2.62
N ILE A 180 -26.97 -10.34 3.21
CA ILE A 180 -26.95 -9.46 4.40
C ILE A 180 -26.41 -8.06 4.05
N PRO A 181 -26.77 -7.00 4.80
CA PRO A 181 -26.13 -5.70 4.62
C PRO A 181 -24.63 -5.75 4.90
N ILE A 182 -23.84 -5.02 4.10
CA ILE A 182 -22.39 -4.94 4.21
C ILE A 182 -21.96 -3.47 4.32
N GLY A 183 -21.28 -3.11 5.40
CA GLY A 183 -20.59 -1.82 5.55
C GLY A 183 -19.11 -1.96 5.22
N LEU A 184 -18.57 -1.06 4.39
CA LEU A 184 -17.17 -1.05 4.00
C LEU A 184 -16.51 0.25 4.48
N LEU A 185 -15.55 0.13 5.39
CA LEU A 185 -14.73 1.23 5.88
C LEU A 185 -13.41 1.26 5.12
N HIS A 186 -13.24 2.21 4.20
CA HIS A 186 -12.04 2.36 3.39
C HIS A 186 -10.99 3.20 4.13
N THR A 187 -9.88 2.56 4.50
CA THR A 187 -8.77 3.13 5.29
C THR A 187 -7.43 2.79 4.63
N SER A 188 -7.14 3.35 3.46
CA SER A 188 -5.89 3.09 2.74
C SER A 188 -5.22 4.34 2.20
N TRP A 189 -3.91 4.24 1.99
CA TRP A 189 -3.10 5.32 1.45
C TRP A 189 -1.86 4.79 0.72
N GLY A 190 -1.74 5.16 -0.55
CA GLY A 190 -0.62 4.91 -1.46
C GLY A 190 0.75 5.18 -0.86
N GLY A 191 1.74 4.38 -1.29
CA GLY A 191 3.13 4.50 -0.84
C GLY A 191 3.42 3.98 0.56
N THR A 192 2.42 3.80 1.43
CA THR A 192 2.66 3.58 2.87
C THR A 192 3.20 2.19 3.24
N LYS A 193 4.04 2.17 4.27
CA LYS A 193 4.61 0.97 4.89
C LYS A 193 3.75 0.49 6.08
N ALA A 194 3.78 -0.81 6.42
CA ALA A 194 2.94 -1.36 7.49
C ALA A 194 3.18 -0.74 8.89
N GLU A 195 4.37 -0.23 9.15
CA GLU A 195 4.69 0.50 10.39
C GLU A 195 3.89 1.81 10.56
N ALA A 196 3.44 2.45 9.48
CA ALA A 196 2.57 3.63 9.56
C ALA A 196 1.17 3.27 10.11
N TRP A 197 0.76 2.01 9.93
CA TRP A 197 -0.50 1.42 10.35
C TRP A 197 -0.40 0.63 11.67
N THR A 198 0.77 0.64 12.31
CA THR A 198 1.03 -0.04 13.58
C THR A 198 1.18 0.99 14.69
N SER A 199 0.63 0.74 15.89
CA SER A 199 0.76 1.70 16.98
C SER A 199 2.21 1.88 17.45
N ARG A 200 2.50 3.04 18.05
CA ARG A 200 3.79 3.32 18.70
C ARG A 200 4.22 2.24 19.69
N GLU A 201 3.30 1.74 20.51
CA GLU A 201 3.56 0.70 21.51
C GLU A 201 3.98 -0.62 20.87
N ALA A 202 3.31 -1.05 19.81
CA ALA A 202 3.64 -2.29 19.11
C ALA A 202 4.96 -2.18 18.32
N LEU A 203 5.27 -0.99 17.78
CA LEU A 203 6.55 -0.74 17.10
C LEU A 203 7.77 -0.81 18.02
N LYS A 204 7.61 -0.67 19.34
CA LYS A 204 8.72 -0.87 20.30
C LYS A 204 9.27 -2.31 20.29
N GLU A 205 8.56 -3.27 19.73
CA GLU A 205 9.05 -4.65 19.52
C GLU A 205 10.13 -4.77 18.42
N PHE A 206 10.45 -3.67 17.72
CA PHE A 206 11.39 -3.62 16.60
C PHE A 206 12.53 -2.62 16.89
N PRO A 207 13.65 -3.07 17.48
CA PRO A 207 14.82 -2.24 17.75
C PRO A 207 15.29 -1.43 16.55
N GLU A 208 15.26 -2.02 15.36
CA GLU A 208 15.64 -1.39 14.11
C GLU A 208 14.67 -0.29 13.65
N LEU A 209 13.42 -0.29 14.14
CA LEU A 209 12.42 0.76 13.91
C LEU A 209 12.37 1.76 15.09
N THR A 210 13.27 1.69 16.06
CA THR A 210 13.23 2.60 17.23
C THR A 210 13.34 4.06 16.84
N HIS A 211 14.15 4.36 15.81
CA HIS A 211 14.28 5.69 15.24
C HIS A 211 12.93 6.25 14.72
N LEU A 212 11.98 5.37 14.39
CA LEU A 212 10.64 5.77 14.00
C LEU A 212 9.82 6.25 15.20
N VAL A 213 9.99 5.65 16.37
CA VAL A 213 9.17 5.90 17.56
C VAL A 213 9.76 6.92 18.54
N THR A 214 11.05 7.22 18.50
CA THR A 214 11.72 8.12 19.46
C THR A 214 11.66 9.60 19.08
N HIS A 215 11.19 9.95 17.87
CA HIS A 215 11.33 11.28 17.26
C HIS A 215 12.78 11.79 17.22
N ASP A 216 13.76 10.92 17.44
CA ASP A 216 15.18 11.28 17.36
C ASP A 216 15.62 11.33 15.89
N VAL A 217 15.78 12.54 15.39
CA VAL A 217 16.24 12.81 14.02
C VAL A 217 17.75 12.99 13.91
N SER A 218 18.51 12.78 14.99
CA SER A 218 19.96 12.99 15.00
C SER A 218 20.68 12.15 13.94
N ILE A 219 20.27 10.90 13.75
CA ILE A 219 20.81 9.99 12.73
C ILE A 219 20.57 10.54 11.32
N TYR A 220 19.37 11.04 11.04
CA TYR A 220 19.04 11.63 9.74
C TYR A 220 19.75 12.95 9.51
N LYS A 221 19.83 13.79 10.54
CA LYS A 221 20.63 15.01 10.48
C LYS A 221 22.08 14.67 10.11
N LYS A 222 22.66 13.66 10.74
CA LYS A 222 24.02 13.18 10.46
C LYS A 222 24.17 12.65 9.03
N ALA A 223 23.20 11.89 8.52
CA ALA A 223 23.21 11.37 7.15
C ALA A 223 23.18 12.49 6.09
N LEU A 224 22.60 13.66 6.42
CA LEU A 224 22.51 14.81 5.51
C LEU A 224 23.67 15.80 5.63
N GLU A 225 24.60 15.61 6.57
CA GLU A 225 25.78 16.48 6.71
C GLU A 225 26.63 16.60 5.43
N PRO A 226 26.84 15.53 4.63
CA PRO A 226 27.52 15.68 3.34
C PRO A 226 26.84 16.70 2.41
N PHE A 227 25.51 16.72 2.39
CA PHE A 227 24.76 17.67 1.57
C PHE A 227 24.83 19.10 2.10
N ARG A 228 24.80 19.29 3.42
CA ARG A 228 24.93 20.61 4.05
C ARG A 228 26.27 21.30 3.73
N LYS A 229 27.31 20.51 3.47
CA LYS A 229 28.63 21.00 3.03
C LYS A 229 28.64 21.49 1.58
N ILE A 230 27.74 20.98 0.73
CA ILE A 230 27.59 21.40 -0.67
C ILE A 230 26.75 22.68 -0.71
N PHE A 231 25.60 22.66 -0.03
CA PHE A 231 24.64 23.75 -0.01
C PHE A 231 23.90 23.74 1.32
N ASN A 232 23.81 24.90 1.96
CA ASN A 232 23.05 25.04 3.19
C ASN A 232 21.55 25.14 2.88
N PHE A 233 20.95 24.02 2.49
CA PHE A 233 19.51 23.94 2.23
C PHE A 233 18.75 24.26 3.52
N THR A 234 17.89 25.27 3.45
CA THR A 234 17.00 25.64 4.55
C THR A 234 15.58 25.70 4.00
N ALA A 235 14.66 25.01 4.67
CA ALA A 235 13.26 25.08 4.30
C ALA A 235 12.74 26.52 4.47
N PRO A 236 11.99 27.06 3.48
CA PRO A 236 11.30 28.33 3.62
C PRO A 236 10.51 28.37 4.93
N LYS A 237 10.49 29.53 5.60
CA LYS A 237 9.79 29.70 6.88
C LYS A 237 8.32 29.33 6.71
N GLY A 238 7.84 28.39 7.53
CA GLY A 238 6.45 27.92 7.52
C GLY A 238 6.16 26.79 6.53
N LEU A 239 7.14 26.39 5.71
CA LEU A 239 7.02 25.19 4.88
C LEU A 239 7.02 23.95 5.78
N LYS A 240 5.96 23.16 5.66
CA LYS A 240 5.72 21.91 6.40
C LYS A 240 4.70 21.08 5.65
N HIS A 241 4.64 19.79 5.95
CA HIS A 241 3.56 18.94 5.47
C HIS A 241 2.19 19.44 5.93
N GLY A 242 1.23 19.35 5.01
CA GLY A 242 -0.18 19.55 5.29
C GLY A 242 -0.75 18.45 6.19
N VAL A 243 -2.03 18.59 6.55
CA VAL A 243 -2.75 17.57 7.33
C VAL A 243 -2.95 16.27 6.53
N ASP A 244 -3.02 16.41 5.22
CA ASP A 244 -3.00 15.37 4.19
C ASP A 244 -1.58 14.83 3.95
N GLY A 245 -0.60 15.23 4.76
CA GLY A 245 0.77 14.75 4.65
C GLY A 245 1.55 15.26 3.44
N THR A 246 0.98 16.09 2.56
CA THR A 246 1.69 16.57 1.36
C THR A 246 2.53 17.80 1.67
N LEU A 247 3.72 17.88 1.09
CA LEU A 247 4.56 19.06 1.12
C LEU A 247 4.32 19.92 -0.13
N PRO A 248 3.95 21.21 -0.02
CA PRO A 248 3.76 22.03 -1.21
C PRO A 248 5.12 22.39 -1.85
N ASP A 249 5.28 22.21 -3.16
CA ASP A 249 6.50 22.62 -3.88
C ASP A 249 6.62 24.16 -3.89
N PRO A 250 7.63 24.75 -3.23
CA PRO A 250 7.86 26.20 -3.28
C PRO A 250 8.45 26.68 -4.61
N GLY A 251 8.69 25.76 -5.56
CA GLY A 251 9.36 26.02 -6.82
C GLY A 251 10.89 25.97 -6.69
N ARG A 252 11.57 26.09 -7.83
CA ARG A 252 13.04 26.04 -7.90
C ARG A 252 13.66 27.21 -7.13
N ASN A 253 14.61 26.91 -6.26
CA ASN A 253 15.37 27.93 -5.54
C ASN A 253 16.27 28.73 -6.51
N PRO A 254 16.21 30.08 -6.53
CA PRO A 254 17.11 30.88 -7.36
C PRO A 254 18.60 30.64 -7.08
N ALA A 255 18.97 30.30 -5.84
CA ALA A 255 20.36 30.05 -5.44
C ALA A 255 20.97 28.79 -6.08
N THR A 256 20.13 27.85 -6.53
CA THR A 256 20.53 26.58 -7.17
C THR A 256 20.29 26.60 -8.67
N ALA A 257 19.87 27.74 -9.27
CA ALA A 257 19.53 27.81 -10.69
C ALA A 257 20.67 27.34 -11.63
N LYS A 258 21.93 27.64 -11.26
CA LYS A 258 23.13 27.22 -12.01
C LYS A 258 23.41 25.71 -11.96
N TRP A 259 22.74 24.95 -11.09
CA TRP A 259 22.92 23.49 -10.99
C TRP A 259 22.39 22.73 -12.22
N SER A 260 21.77 23.41 -13.17
CA SER A 260 21.42 22.83 -14.47
C SER A 260 22.47 23.06 -15.56
N GLU A 261 23.40 24.01 -15.33
CA GLU A 261 24.33 24.48 -16.36
C GLU A 261 25.49 23.50 -16.61
N PRO A 262 26.02 23.42 -17.83
CA PRO A 262 27.06 22.45 -18.19
C PRO A 262 28.41 22.74 -17.54
N ASP A 263 28.71 24.01 -17.24
CA ASP A 263 29.98 24.48 -16.66
C ASP A 263 29.97 24.54 -15.13
N PHE A 264 28.86 24.20 -14.48
CA PHE A 264 28.76 24.15 -13.03
C PHE A 264 29.67 23.07 -12.43
N ASP A 265 30.47 23.46 -11.44
CA ASP A 265 31.34 22.56 -10.67
C ASP A 265 30.53 21.73 -9.66
N ASP A 266 30.27 20.48 -10.04
CA ASP A 266 29.60 19.46 -9.23
C ASP A 266 30.57 18.49 -8.55
N SER A 267 31.88 18.79 -8.51
CA SER A 267 32.91 17.90 -7.92
C SER A 267 32.68 17.53 -6.45
N LYS A 268 31.90 18.35 -5.73
CA LYS A 268 31.55 18.12 -4.32
C LYS A 268 30.25 17.34 -4.12
N TRP A 269 29.51 17.07 -5.20
CA TRP A 269 28.25 16.32 -5.13
C TRP A 269 28.52 14.87 -4.77
N ILE A 270 27.55 14.22 -4.12
CA ILE A 270 27.69 12.82 -3.72
C ILE A 270 27.03 11.90 -4.74
N GLU A 271 27.39 10.63 -4.77
CA GLU A 271 26.77 9.67 -5.68
C GLU A 271 25.53 9.02 -5.06
N MET A 272 24.47 8.88 -5.85
CA MET A 272 23.36 7.97 -5.58
C MET A 272 23.16 6.99 -6.74
N ASN A 273 22.72 5.78 -6.42
CA ASN A 273 22.35 4.78 -7.42
C ASN A 273 20.91 4.98 -7.88
N THR A 274 20.68 4.84 -9.18
CA THR A 274 19.36 4.84 -9.80
C THR A 274 19.20 3.64 -10.75
N PRO A 275 18.00 3.05 -10.87
CA PRO A 275 16.76 3.43 -10.20
C PRO A 275 16.73 3.06 -8.70
N GLY A 276 15.95 3.80 -7.92
CA GLY A 276 15.78 3.64 -6.48
C GLY A 276 15.39 4.95 -5.79
N SER A 277 14.84 4.85 -4.58
CA SER A 277 14.55 6.02 -3.74
C SER A 277 15.77 6.43 -2.92
N TRP A 278 15.87 7.70 -2.52
CA TRP A 278 16.97 8.16 -1.67
C TRP A 278 16.84 7.69 -0.20
N GLU A 279 15.62 7.37 0.27
CA GLU A 279 15.36 6.76 1.59
C GLU A 279 15.94 5.37 1.68
N SER A 280 15.80 4.57 0.61
CA SER A 280 16.40 3.23 0.54
C SER A 280 17.94 3.27 0.63
N GLN A 281 18.53 4.44 0.38
CA GLN A 281 19.97 4.71 0.46
C GLN A 281 20.36 5.47 1.74
N GLY A 282 19.43 5.66 2.69
CA GLY A 282 19.69 6.22 4.02
C GLY A 282 19.40 7.71 4.17
N TYR A 283 18.82 8.37 3.17
CA TYR A 283 18.51 9.80 3.20
C TYR A 283 17.01 10.01 3.43
N MET A 284 16.60 10.27 4.68
CA MET A 284 15.18 10.43 5.02
C MET A 284 14.76 11.91 4.97
N LEU A 285 14.30 12.37 3.80
CA LEU A 285 13.82 13.73 3.59
C LEU A 285 12.72 13.76 2.52
N ASP A 286 11.81 14.71 2.67
CA ASP A 286 10.93 15.16 1.58
C ASP A 286 11.42 16.56 1.13
N GLY A 287 11.18 16.92 -0.13
CA GLY A 287 11.63 18.19 -0.71
C GLY A 287 12.27 18.05 -2.08
N ALA A 288 13.24 18.91 -2.39
CA ALA A 288 13.86 19.02 -3.71
C ALA A 288 15.29 18.44 -3.74
N VAL A 289 15.48 17.38 -4.53
CA VAL A 289 16.77 16.73 -4.76
C VAL A 289 17.16 16.84 -6.23
N TRP A 290 18.41 17.22 -6.47
CA TRP A 290 18.97 17.34 -7.81
C TRP A 290 19.84 16.15 -8.16
N PHE A 291 19.73 15.70 -9.40
CA PHE A 291 20.57 14.68 -10.02
C PHE A 291 21.28 15.30 -11.23
N ARG A 292 22.59 15.07 -11.36
CA ARG A 292 23.41 15.47 -12.51
C ARG A 292 24.19 14.28 -13.07
N LYS A 293 24.23 14.20 -14.40
CA LYS A 293 25.03 13.19 -15.11
C LYS A 293 25.65 13.77 -16.37
N LYS A 294 26.96 13.56 -16.52
CA LYS A 294 27.71 13.84 -17.73
C LYS A 294 27.61 12.66 -18.69
N ILE A 295 27.39 12.96 -19.96
CA ILE A 295 27.37 11.99 -21.06
C ILE A 295 28.21 12.52 -22.22
N LYS A 296 28.60 11.62 -23.13
CA LYS A 296 29.32 11.99 -24.36
C LYS A 296 28.41 11.77 -25.57
N ILE A 297 27.99 12.84 -26.21
CA ILE A 297 27.18 12.84 -27.43
C ILE A 297 28.08 12.50 -28.64
N PRO A 298 27.80 11.40 -29.36
CA PRO A 298 28.50 11.06 -30.60
C PRO A 298 28.35 12.14 -31.67
N SER A 299 29.34 12.26 -32.56
CA SER A 299 29.26 13.18 -33.70
C SER A 299 28.08 12.87 -34.63
N SER A 300 27.67 11.60 -34.73
CA SER A 300 26.51 11.17 -35.52
C SER A 300 25.18 11.74 -35.03
N TRP A 301 25.12 12.22 -33.79
CA TRP A 301 23.92 12.78 -33.16
C TRP A 301 23.84 14.31 -33.27
N GLU A 302 24.93 14.97 -33.69
CA GLU A 302 24.99 16.42 -33.80
C GLU A 302 23.89 16.95 -34.74
N GLY A 303 23.13 17.95 -34.27
CA GLY A 303 22.02 18.52 -35.03
C GLY A 303 20.78 17.62 -35.18
N ARG A 304 20.67 16.52 -34.41
CA ARG A 304 19.47 15.66 -34.39
C ARG A 304 18.60 15.93 -33.17
N ASN A 305 17.28 15.81 -33.33
CA ASN A 305 16.38 15.73 -32.18
C ASN A 305 16.68 14.47 -31.38
N LEU A 306 16.78 14.60 -30.06
CA LEU A 306 16.98 13.48 -29.15
C LEU A 306 15.73 13.25 -28.30
N CYS A 307 15.54 12.02 -27.85
CA CYS A 307 14.55 11.66 -26.85
C CYS A 307 15.25 11.30 -25.55
N LEU A 308 14.82 11.93 -24.45
CA LEU A 308 15.25 11.63 -23.09
C LEU A 308 14.16 10.82 -22.38
N GLU A 309 14.45 9.58 -22.04
CA GLU A 309 13.60 8.73 -21.20
C GLU A 309 14.25 8.59 -19.82
N LEU A 310 13.50 8.83 -18.74
CA LEU A 310 14.01 8.78 -17.36
C LEU A 310 13.33 7.72 -16.49
N GLY A 311 12.35 6.98 -17.03
CA GLY A 311 11.43 6.16 -16.24
C GLY A 311 10.52 7.03 -15.37
N ALA A 312 9.86 6.42 -14.39
CA ALA A 312 9.08 7.11 -13.38
C ALA A 312 10.01 7.87 -12.42
N LEU A 313 9.70 9.16 -12.23
CA LEU A 313 10.30 10.01 -11.21
C LEU A 313 9.23 10.25 -10.16
N ASP A 314 9.59 10.05 -8.89
CA ASP A 314 8.63 10.19 -7.80
C ASP A 314 8.25 11.67 -7.60
N ASP A 315 6.96 11.86 -7.40
CA ASP A 315 6.19 13.08 -7.51
C ASP A 315 6.40 13.98 -8.75
N PHE A 316 7.19 15.04 -8.63
CA PHE A 316 7.32 16.09 -9.64
C PHE A 316 8.77 16.21 -10.11
N ASP A 317 8.97 16.56 -11.38
CA ASP A 317 10.30 16.84 -11.90
C ASP A 317 10.35 18.11 -12.76
N VAL A 318 11.54 18.68 -12.84
CA VAL A 318 11.96 19.57 -13.91
C VAL A 318 13.30 19.07 -14.44
N SER A 319 13.35 18.78 -15.74
CA SER A 319 14.47 18.13 -16.41
C SER A 319 15.15 19.07 -17.40
N PHE A 320 16.49 19.06 -17.41
CA PHE A 320 17.35 19.97 -18.17
C PHE A 320 18.39 19.22 -19.00
N PHE A 321 18.72 19.77 -20.17
CA PHE A 321 19.84 19.35 -21.02
C PHE A 321 20.71 20.57 -21.33
N ASN A 322 21.97 20.55 -20.86
CA ASN A 322 22.91 21.68 -20.98
C ASN A 322 22.29 23.02 -20.52
N GLY A 323 21.71 23.07 -19.32
CA GLY A 323 21.07 24.27 -18.76
C GLY A 323 19.67 24.58 -19.29
N VAL A 324 19.27 24.02 -20.44
CA VAL A 324 17.97 24.28 -21.06
C VAL A 324 16.94 23.29 -20.54
N GLU A 325 15.81 23.79 -20.06
CA GLU A 325 14.70 22.94 -19.65
C GLU A 325 14.09 22.22 -20.86
N VAL A 326 13.92 20.91 -20.74
CA VAL A 326 13.38 20.04 -21.81
C VAL A 326 12.07 19.36 -21.42
N GLY A 327 11.69 19.40 -20.14
CA GLY A 327 10.43 18.84 -19.67
C GLY A 327 10.21 19.02 -18.17
N ARG A 328 8.96 18.82 -17.77
CA ARG A 328 8.51 18.87 -16.37
C ARG A 328 7.23 18.09 -16.16
N THR A 329 6.94 17.76 -14.91
CA THR A 329 5.62 17.33 -14.43
C THR A 329 5.25 18.06 -13.15
N GLY A 330 3.98 18.38 -12.98
CA GLY A 330 3.39 18.79 -11.72
C GLY A 330 2.10 18.03 -11.41
N LYS A 331 1.34 18.57 -10.45
CA LYS A 331 0.03 18.05 -9.98
C LYS A 331 -1.01 17.83 -11.09
N GLU A 332 -0.84 18.48 -12.23
CA GLU A 332 -1.66 18.33 -13.43
C GLU A 332 -1.41 17.03 -14.20
N THR A 333 -0.31 16.33 -13.91
CA THR A 333 0.04 15.05 -14.55
C THR A 333 -0.69 13.91 -13.87
N GLU A 334 -1.54 13.17 -14.57
CA GLU A 334 -2.21 12.02 -13.96
C GLU A 334 -1.20 10.96 -13.47
N ASN A 335 -1.43 10.39 -12.28
CA ASN A 335 -0.54 9.42 -11.62
C ASN A 335 0.93 9.87 -11.59
N TRP A 336 1.16 11.17 -11.37
CA TRP A 336 2.45 11.86 -11.51
C TRP A 336 3.63 11.10 -10.87
N TRP A 337 3.45 10.44 -9.72
CA TRP A 337 4.51 9.66 -9.03
C TRP A 337 5.00 8.41 -9.80
N SER A 338 4.24 7.92 -10.79
CA SER A 338 4.52 6.65 -11.49
C SER A 338 4.57 6.76 -13.01
N THR A 339 4.19 7.90 -13.58
CA THR A 339 4.17 8.12 -15.03
C THR A 339 5.61 8.13 -15.59
N PRO A 340 5.98 7.28 -16.57
CA PRO A 340 7.33 7.34 -17.14
C PRO A 340 7.58 8.68 -17.86
N ARG A 341 8.69 9.35 -17.57
CA ARG A 341 9.07 10.62 -18.19
C ARG A 341 9.72 10.40 -19.54
N ARG A 342 9.22 11.12 -20.55
CA ARG A 342 9.75 11.14 -21.92
C ARG A 342 9.74 12.56 -22.45
N TYR A 343 10.92 13.14 -22.66
CA TYR A 343 11.09 14.53 -23.06
C TYR A 343 11.86 14.65 -24.38
N SER A 344 11.50 15.66 -25.18
CA SER A 344 12.15 15.93 -26.47
C SER A 344 13.26 16.97 -26.29
N ILE A 345 14.45 16.66 -26.79
CA ILE A 345 15.59 17.57 -26.82
C ILE A 345 15.73 18.09 -28.27
N PRO A 346 15.55 19.40 -28.50
CA PRO A 346 15.69 19.97 -29.84
C PRO A 346 17.09 19.79 -30.43
N ALA A 347 17.14 19.56 -31.74
CA ALA A 347 18.37 19.42 -32.55
C ALA A 347 19.47 20.46 -32.25
N LYS A 348 19.09 21.72 -32.03
CA LYS A 348 20.02 22.83 -31.72
C LYS A 348 20.83 22.65 -30.43
N LEU A 349 20.36 21.79 -29.51
CA LEU A 349 21.04 21.50 -28.25
C LEU A 349 21.99 20.30 -28.36
N ALA A 350 21.76 19.40 -29.33
CA ALA A 350 22.58 18.23 -29.56
C ALA A 350 23.87 18.61 -30.28
N LYS A 351 24.90 18.96 -29.50
CA LYS A 351 26.27 19.21 -29.98
C LYS A 351 27.15 18.00 -29.65
N LYS A 352 28.09 17.67 -30.54
CA LYS A 352 29.04 16.58 -30.26
C LYS A 352 29.90 16.91 -29.04
N GLY A 353 30.28 15.89 -28.27
CA GLY A 353 31.14 16.05 -27.09
C GLY A 353 30.41 15.88 -25.76
N GLU A 354 30.93 16.49 -24.70
CA GLU A 354 30.33 16.39 -23.37
C GLU A 354 28.99 17.14 -23.31
N ALA A 355 28.00 16.52 -22.68
CA ALA A 355 26.72 17.13 -22.36
C ALA A 355 26.32 16.77 -20.92
N VAL A 356 25.52 17.63 -20.30
CA VAL A 356 25.02 17.47 -18.95
C VAL A 356 23.51 17.31 -18.97
N ILE A 357 23.03 16.26 -18.32
CA ILE A 357 21.63 16.10 -17.94
C ILE A 357 21.52 16.45 -16.46
N ALA A 358 20.61 17.38 -16.14
CA ALA A 358 20.32 17.76 -14.76
C ALA A 358 18.81 17.64 -14.50
N ILE A 359 18.42 17.09 -13.36
CA ILE A 359 17.02 16.79 -13.04
C ILE A 359 16.78 17.22 -11.60
N ARG A 360 15.80 18.10 -11.39
CA ARG A 360 15.28 18.44 -10.06
C ARG A 360 14.03 17.61 -9.82
N ILE A 361 14.06 16.76 -8.80
CA ILE A 361 12.90 15.98 -8.36
C ILE A 361 12.37 16.64 -7.07
N PHE A 362 11.06 16.88 -7.01
CA PHE A 362 10.38 17.33 -5.81
C PHE A 362 9.44 16.25 -5.28
N ASP A 363 9.77 15.73 -4.11
CA ASP A 363 8.95 14.76 -3.37
C ASP A 363 8.09 15.48 -2.33
N GLN A 364 6.77 15.25 -2.39
CA GLN A 364 5.84 15.83 -1.44
C GLN A 364 5.72 15.00 -0.17
N PHE A 365 5.93 13.68 -0.23
CA PHE A 365 5.79 12.77 0.91
C PHE A 365 6.31 11.37 0.59
N MET A 366 6.78 10.67 1.64
CA MET A 366 7.15 9.25 1.65
C MET A 366 8.52 8.93 1.08
N SER A 367 8.63 8.65 -0.21
CA SER A 367 9.87 8.12 -0.77
C SER A 367 10.17 8.62 -2.16
N GLY A 368 11.00 9.66 -2.25
CA GLY A 368 11.34 10.26 -3.51
C GLY A 368 12.55 9.63 -4.22
N GLY A 369 12.62 9.84 -5.54
CA GLY A 369 13.76 9.43 -6.35
C GLY A 369 13.42 9.07 -7.79
N MET A 370 14.38 8.44 -8.45
CA MET A 370 14.21 7.91 -9.81
C MET A 370 13.78 6.45 -9.71
N MET A 371 12.48 6.19 -9.73
CA MET A 371 11.92 4.86 -9.43
C MET A 371 12.11 3.84 -10.56
N GLY A 372 12.43 4.31 -11.78
CA GLY A 372 12.70 3.44 -12.93
C GLY A 372 11.44 3.12 -13.75
N PRO A 373 11.43 2.07 -14.57
CA PRO A 373 12.39 0.97 -14.60
C PRO A 373 13.69 1.33 -15.33
N ALA A 374 14.77 0.58 -15.08
CA ALA A 374 16.13 0.92 -15.50
C ALA A 374 16.31 1.01 -17.03
N GLU A 375 15.60 0.17 -17.77
CA GLU A 375 15.58 0.14 -19.25
C GLU A 375 14.91 1.37 -19.87
N LYS A 376 14.17 2.15 -19.08
CA LYS A 376 13.59 3.43 -19.48
C LYS A 376 14.43 4.62 -19.07
N MET A 377 15.63 4.41 -18.53
CA MET A 377 16.59 5.47 -18.24
C MET A 377 17.64 5.53 -19.35
N ARG A 378 17.38 6.32 -20.39
CA ARG A 378 18.22 6.38 -21.60
C ARG A 378 18.00 7.66 -22.41
N ILE A 379 18.96 7.96 -23.28
CA ILE A 379 18.86 9.03 -24.29
C ILE A 379 19.28 8.49 -25.66
N TYR A 380 18.56 8.87 -26.71
CA TYR A 380 18.80 8.39 -28.09
C TYR A 380 18.33 9.41 -29.15
N PRO A 381 18.85 9.41 -30.39
CA PRO A 381 18.30 10.22 -31.48
C PRO A 381 16.94 9.68 -31.95
N VAL A 382 16.00 10.58 -32.22
CA VAL A 382 14.67 10.19 -32.73
C VAL A 382 14.80 9.40 -34.03
N GLY A 383 14.17 8.22 -34.10
CA GLY A 383 14.25 7.30 -35.24
C GLY A 383 15.50 6.42 -35.25
N LYS A 384 16.31 6.45 -34.18
CA LYS A 384 17.51 5.62 -33.98
C LYS A 384 17.59 5.10 -32.54
N GLU A 385 16.50 4.52 -32.05
CA GLU A 385 16.33 4.04 -30.67
C GLU A 385 17.40 3.04 -30.23
N CYS A 386 18.00 2.29 -31.17
CA CYS A 386 19.07 1.33 -30.88
C CYS A 386 20.43 2.00 -30.63
N GLU A 387 20.63 3.25 -31.06
CA GLU A 387 21.80 4.07 -30.74
C GLU A 387 21.53 4.82 -29.43
N GLU A 388 21.48 4.10 -28.30
CA GLU A 388 21.16 4.69 -26.99
C GLU A 388 22.37 4.85 -26.07
N ILE A 389 22.32 5.84 -25.19
CA ILE A 389 23.19 5.95 -24.02
C ILE A 389 22.35 5.62 -22.78
N SER A 390 22.77 4.59 -22.06
CA SER A 390 22.13 4.19 -20.80
C SER A 390 22.38 5.22 -19.70
N LEU A 391 21.30 5.65 -19.06
CA LEU A 391 21.32 6.60 -17.94
C LEU A 391 21.17 5.94 -16.56
N LYS A 392 20.91 4.63 -16.47
CA LYS A 392 20.91 3.90 -15.20
C LYS A 392 22.27 3.95 -14.49
N GLY A 393 22.27 3.66 -13.19
CA GLY A 393 23.46 3.56 -12.35
C GLY A 393 23.70 4.84 -11.55
N LYS A 394 24.96 5.25 -11.42
CA LYS A 394 25.36 6.35 -10.55
C LYS A 394 25.00 7.71 -11.16
N TRP A 395 24.48 8.59 -10.32
CA TRP A 395 24.26 10.01 -10.59
C TRP A 395 24.87 10.84 -9.47
N LEU A 396 25.40 12.01 -9.81
CA LEU A 396 25.79 13.01 -8.82
C LEU A 396 24.53 13.66 -8.26
N THR A 397 24.49 13.89 -6.95
CA THR A 397 23.29 14.31 -6.23
C THR A 397 23.60 15.43 -5.24
N ALA A 398 22.67 16.39 -5.14
CA ALA A 398 22.66 17.44 -4.13
C ALA A 398 21.23 17.75 -3.65
N VAL A 399 21.09 18.23 -2.41
CA VAL A 399 19.80 18.61 -1.83
C VAL A 399 19.62 20.12 -1.93
N GLU A 400 18.61 20.57 -2.68
CA GLU A 400 18.22 21.99 -2.75
C GLU A 400 17.33 22.38 -1.56
N LEU A 401 16.43 21.48 -1.20
CA LEU A 401 15.46 21.65 -0.12
C LEU A 401 15.23 20.29 0.53
N GLY A 402 15.44 20.21 1.84
CA GLY A 402 15.14 19.00 2.60
C GLY A 402 14.44 19.36 3.89
N ILE A 403 13.21 18.88 4.04
CA ILE A 403 12.59 18.76 5.35
C ILE A 403 12.95 17.37 5.83
N ILE A 404 13.77 17.31 6.88
CA ILE A 404 14.00 16.04 7.56
C ILE A 404 12.65 15.59 8.06
N VAL A 405 12.16 14.54 7.44
CA VAL A 405 11.01 13.84 7.96
C VAL A 405 11.54 13.17 9.22
N SER A 406 11.40 13.84 10.38
CA SER A 406 11.23 13.06 11.61
C SER A 406 10.12 12.10 11.24
N SER A 407 10.42 10.80 11.20
CA SER A 407 9.60 9.57 11.08
C SER A 407 8.06 9.65 10.98
N SER A 408 7.48 10.73 10.53
CA SER A 408 6.19 11.15 11.05
C SER A 408 5.14 10.75 10.03
N ILE A 409 5.42 10.75 8.73
CA ILE A 409 4.55 10.02 7.77
C ILE A 409 4.78 8.49 7.85
N ASN A 410 5.98 8.08 8.30
CA ASN A 410 6.45 6.69 8.28
C ASN A 410 6.28 5.90 9.61
N SER A 411 5.69 6.48 10.66
CA SER A 411 5.53 5.78 11.95
C SER A 411 4.21 6.12 12.60
N THR A 412 3.37 5.11 12.87
CA THR A 412 2.09 5.15 13.61
C THR A 412 1.05 6.23 13.24
N LYS A 413 1.33 7.23 12.38
CA LYS A 413 0.43 8.37 12.18
C LYS A 413 -0.84 8.03 11.45
N LEU A 414 -0.78 7.09 10.51
CA LEU A 414 -1.95 6.60 9.81
C LEU A 414 -2.79 5.73 10.73
N PHE A 415 -2.14 4.93 11.56
CA PHE A 415 -2.80 4.28 12.68
C PHE A 415 -3.54 5.33 13.54
N ASN A 416 -2.87 6.39 13.96
CA ASN A 416 -3.44 7.42 14.81
C ASN A 416 -4.60 8.19 14.17
N ALA A 417 -4.50 8.51 12.88
CA ALA A 417 -5.46 9.37 12.20
C ALA A 417 -6.60 8.61 11.51
N MET A 418 -6.35 7.38 11.04
CA MET A 418 -7.27 6.64 10.19
C MET A 418 -7.83 5.36 10.85
N ILE A 419 -7.09 4.74 11.77
CA ILE A 419 -7.52 3.50 12.45
C ILE A 419 -8.03 3.81 13.86
N ASN A 420 -7.29 4.59 14.64
CA ASN A 420 -7.63 4.89 16.03
C ASN A 420 -9.04 5.48 16.22
N PRO A 421 -9.52 6.40 15.36
CA PRO A 421 -10.87 6.96 15.48
C PRO A 421 -12.00 5.93 15.31
N ILE A 422 -11.75 4.80 14.66
CA ILE A 422 -12.77 3.78 14.35
C ILE A 422 -12.68 2.54 15.25
N LEU A 423 -11.68 2.43 16.14
CA LEU A 423 -11.47 1.27 17.04
C LEU A 423 -12.66 0.95 17.95
N SER A 424 -13.52 1.94 18.22
CA SER A 424 -14.70 1.75 19.08
C SER A 424 -15.92 1.24 18.31
N LEU A 425 -15.88 1.18 16.98
CA LEU A 425 -16.97 0.64 16.18
C LEU A 425 -16.95 -0.90 16.22
N GLY A 426 -18.11 -1.55 16.28
CA GLY A 426 -18.17 -3.00 16.02
C GLY A 426 -17.77 -3.31 14.58
N ILE A 427 -16.93 -4.32 14.37
CA ILE A 427 -16.53 -4.80 13.04
C ILE A 427 -16.60 -6.32 12.98
N LYS A 428 -16.79 -6.86 11.77
CA LYS A 428 -16.71 -8.28 11.47
C LYS A 428 -15.27 -8.72 11.24
N GLY A 429 -14.48 -7.90 10.55
CA GLY A 429 -13.09 -8.23 10.23
C GLY A 429 -12.41 -7.17 9.38
N ALA A 430 -11.21 -7.48 8.89
CA ALA A 430 -10.43 -6.61 8.03
C ALA A 430 -9.89 -7.32 6.79
N ILE A 431 -9.79 -6.59 5.69
CA ILE A 431 -9.06 -6.97 4.48
C ILE A 431 -7.87 -6.03 4.28
N TRP A 432 -6.73 -6.59 3.88
CA TRP A 432 -5.44 -5.90 3.86
C TRP A 432 -4.70 -6.13 2.54
N TYR A 433 -4.46 -5.06 1.79
CA TYR A 433 -3.64 -5.09 0.58
C TYR A 433 -2.50 -4.09 0.67
N GLN A 434 -1.38 -4.57 1.21
CA GLN A 434 -0.15 -3.80 1.40
C GLN A 434 1.05 -4.74 1.36
N GLY A 435 2.19 -4.17 1.02
CA GLY A 435 3.48 -4.84 1.12
C GLY A 435 4.49 -4.24 0.17
N CYS A 436 4.07 -3.64 -0.95
CA CYS A 436 4.98 -3.17 -1.99
C CYS A 436 6.08 -2.25 -1.42
N SER A 437 5.72 -1.37 -0.49
CA SER A 437 6.64 -0.43 0.15
C SER A 437 7.52 -1.05 1.25
N ASN A 438 7.29 -2.31 1.62
CA ASN A 438 8.10 -3.08 2.57
C ASN A 438 8.88 -4.21 1.86
N ALA A 439 8.84 -4.31 0.53
CA ALA A 439 9.52 -5.38 -0.20
C ALA A 439 11.04 -5.38 0.06
N ASP A 440 11.65 -4.19 0.16
CA ASP A 440 13.05 -3.97 0.55
C ASP A 440 13.44 -4.60 1.89
N ARG A 441 12.48 -4.79 2.80
CA ARG A 441 12.65 -5.36 4.15
C ARG A 441 11.70 -6.52 4.40
N ALA A 442 11.46 -7.33 3.37
CA ALA A 442 10.54 -8.47 3.39
C ALA A 442 10.76 -9.44 4.56
N TYR A 443 12.01 -9.68 4.97
CA TYR A 443 12.32 -10.54 6.11
C TYR A 443 11.79 -9.96 7.43
N GLN A 444 11.95 -8.65 7.67
CA GLN A 444 11.36 -7.96 8.83
C GLN A 444 9.82 -8.04 8.79
N TYR A 445 9.23 -7.93 7.59
CA TYR A 445 7.79 -7.96 7.40
C TYR A 445 7.12 -9.23 7.98
N ARG A 446 7.85 -10.36 8.01
CA ARG A 446 7.42 -11.62 8.64
C ARG A 446 7.06 -11.47 10.12
N LYS A 447 7.66 -10.50 10.81
CA LYS A 447 7.36 -10.16 12.21
C LYS A 447 6.43 -8.93 12.30
N LEU A 448 6.64 -7.94 11.43
CA LEU A 448 5.86 -6.69 11.45
C LEU A 448 4.37 -6.91 11.20
N LEU A 449 4.00 -7.60 10.12
CA LEU A 449 2.58 -7.79 9.78
C LEU A 449 1.81 -8.57 10.86
N PRO A 450 2.29 -9.72 11.38
CA PRO A 450 1.65 -10.37 12.52
C PRO A 450 1.53 -9.48 13.75
N THR A 451 2.51 -8.60 14.00
CA THR A 451 2.50 -7.70 15.15
C THR A 451 1.45 -6.60 14.99
N MET A 452 1.34 -6.01 13.80
CA MET A 452 0.27 -5.07 13.46
C MET A 452 -1.12 -5.70 13.63
N ILE A 453 -1.32 -6.92 13.14
CA ILE A 453 -2.61 -7.64 13.28
C ILE A 453 -2.95 -7.87 14.76
N ARG A 454 -1.97 -8.31 15.57
CA ARG A 454 -2.15 -8.49 17.02
C ARG A 454 -2.48 -7.17 17.72
N ASP A 455 -1.79 -6.09 17.36
CA ASP A 455 -2.02 -4.76 17.90
C ASP A 455 -3.43 -4.27 17.59
N TRP A 456 -3.87 -4.37 16.33
CA TRP A 456 -5.23 -4.01 15.93
C TRP A 456 -6.28 -4.81 16.72
N ARG A 457 -6.14 -6.14 16.79
CA ARG A 457 -7.05 -7.00 17.57
C ARG A 457 -7.11 -6.62 19.05
N LYS A 458 -5.95 -6.37 19.65
CA LYS A 458 -5.84 -5.93 21.05
C LYS A 458 -6.59 -4.60 21.28
N ARG A 459 -6.42 -3.65 20.37
CA ARG A 459 -6.98 -2.29 20.51
C ARG A 459 -8.46 -2.21 20.20
N TRP A 460 -8.92 -2.99 19.22
CA TRP A 460 -10.34 -3.10 18.91
C TRP A 460 -11.12 -3.82 20.02
N ASN A 461 -10.43 -4.71 20.75
CA ASN A 461 -11.00 -5.49 21.85
C ASN A 461 -12.28 -6.26 21.45
N CYS A 462 -12.35 -6.72 20.20
CA CYS A 462 -13.44 -7.53 19.65
C CYS A 462 -13.00 -8.96 19.31
N GLY A 463 -12.03 -9.48 20.07
CA GLY A 463 -11.47 -10.82 19.90
C GLY A 463 -10.56 -10.96 18.68
N ALA A 464 -10.31 -12.21 18.27
CA ALA A 464 -9.46 -12.52 17.13
C ALA A 464 -10.25 -12.43 15.80
N PHE A 465 -10.75 -11.24 15.47
CA PHE A 465 -11.55 -11.04 14.25
C PHE A 465 -10.81 -11.49 12.98
N PRO A 466 -11.52 -12.01 11.96
CA PRO A 466 -10.97 -12.37 10.65
C PRO A 466 -10.11 -11.28 10.01
N PHE A 467 -8.92 -11.66 9.51
CA PHE A 467 -8.00 -10.76 8.84
C PHE A 467 -7.49 -11.37 7.53
N TYR A 468 -7.93 -10.86 6.38
CA TYR A 468 -7.61 -11.44 5.07
C TYR A 468 -6.60 -10.58 4.32
N ILE A 469 -5.51 -11.22 3.90
CA ILE A 469 -4.35 -10.57 3.31
C ILE A 469 -4.33 -10.85 1.81
N VAL A 470 -4.00 -9.86 0.99
CA VAL A 470 -3.70 -10.07 -0.43
C VAL A 470 -2.20 -10.29 -0.58
N GLN A 471 -1.81 -11.41 -1.20
CA GLN A 471 -0.42 -11.64 -1.60
C GLN A 471 -0.07 -10.76 -2.79
N LEU A 472 1.13 -10.17 -2.82
CA LEU A 472 1.49 -9.26 -3.91
C LEU A 472 1.43 -9.94 -5.29
N ALA A 473 0.89 -9.20 -6.26
CA ALA A 473 0.85 -9.61 -7.65
C ALA A 473 2.23 -9.57 -8.32
N ASN A 474 2.34 -10.08 -9.54
CA ASN A 474 3.52 -9.92 -10.37
C ASN A 474 3.82 -8.46 -10.70
N TYR A 475 5.11 -8.11 -10.70
CA TYR A 475 5.62 -6.78 -11.04
C TYR A 475 7.10 -6.90 -11.46
N MET A 476 7.59 -5.95 -12.27
CA MET A 476 8.94 -5.89 -12.86
C MET A 476 9.18 -6.85 -14.04
N PRO A 477 10.29 -6.72 -14.79
CA PRO A 477 10.63 -7.65 -15.86
C PRO A 477 10.88 -9.08 -15.37
N ASN A 478 10.61 -10.06 -16.23
CA ASN A 478 10.97 -11.46 -15.99
C ASN A 478 12.50 -11.61 -16.00
N LEU A 479 13.02 -12.51 -15.15
CA LEU A 479 14.43 -12.86 -15.15
C LEU A 479 14.66 -14.16 -15.94
N GLU A 480 15.70 -14.17 -16.78
CA GLU A 480 16.07 -15.35 -17.59
C GLU A 480 16.61 -16.50 -16.73
N ILE A 481 17.21 -16.20 -15.57
CA ILE A 481 17.76 -17.18 -14.64
C ILE A 481 17.13 -17.01 -13.24
N PRO A 482 17.00 -18.10 -12.45
CA PRO A 482 16.55 -17.98 -11.07
C PRO A 482 17.50 -17.09 -10.26
N ALA A 483 16.93 -16.18 -9.48
CA ALA A 483 17.67 -15.25 -8.64
C ALA A 483 16.96 -15.06 -7.29
N GLU A 484 17.65 -14.41 -6.36
CA GLU A 484 16.99 -13.92 -5.15
C GLU A 484 16.07 -12.75 -5.49
N SER A 485 14.93 -12.66 -4.78
CA SER A 485 13.89 -11.66 -5.04
C SER A 485 13.30 -11.21 -3.72
N SER A 486 13.46 -9.92 -3.42
CA SER A 486 12.86 -9.30 -2.23
C SER A 486 11.33 -9.31 -2.32
N TRP A 487 10.78 -9.24 -3.53
CA TRP A 487 9.35 -9.34 -3.80
C TRP A 487 8.80 -10.75 -3.49
N ALA A 488 9.50 -11.80 -3.91
CA ALA A 488 9.16 -13.18 -3.57
C ALA A 488 9.27 -13.45 -2.05
N GLU A 489 10.28 -12.89 -1.39
CA GLU A 489 10.41 -12.97 0.07
C GLU A 489 9.24 -12.32 0.80
N LEU A 490 8.71 -11.22 0.26
CA LEU A 490 7.56 -10.54 0.83
C LEU A 490 6.28 -11.35 0.63
N ARG A 491 6.10 -11.96 -0.55
CA ARG A 491 5.01 -12.92 -0.79
C ARG A 491 5.09 -14.08 0.20
N GLU A 492 6.28 -14.61 0.48
CA GLU A 492 6.48 -15.62 1.52
C GLU A 492 6.07 -15.08 2.91
N ALA A 493 6.43 -13.84 3.26
CA ALA A 493 6.02 -13.23 4.54
C ALA A 493 4.50 -13.13 4.69
N GLN A 494 3.78 -12.79 3.62
CA GLN A 494 2.31 -12.75 3.58
C GLN A 494 1.70 -14.15 3.73
N LEU A 495 2.27 -15.16 3.04
CA LEU A 495 1.86 -16.56 3.19
C LEU A 495 2.08 -17.04 4.63
N LEU A 496 3.28 -16.84 5.18
CA LEU A 496 3.62 -17.22 6.55
C LEU A 496 2.69 -16.57 7.58
N THR A 497 2.31 -15.31 7.37
CA THR A 497 1.32 -14.64 8.22
C THR A 497 -0.03 -15.34 8.15
N SER A 498 -0.52 -15.65 6.94
CA SER A 498 -1.82 -16.27 6.75
C SER A 498 -1.96 -17.67 7.36
N VAL A 499 -0.84 -18.41 7.48
CA VAL A 499 -0.82 -19.77 8.03
C VAL A 499 -0.48 -19.81 9.52
N LYS A 500 0.31 -18.87 10.04
CA LYS A 500 0.75 -18.84 11.45
C LYS A 500 -0.13 -18.00 12.36
N VAL A 501 -0.83 -17.00 11.82
CA VAL A 501 -1.69 -16.12 12.62
C VAL A 501 -3.13 -16.65 12.58
N PRO A 502 -3.76 -16.91 13.74
CA PRO A 502 -5.13 -17.40 13.79
C PRO A 502 -6.13 -16.46 13.08
N ASN A 503 -7.18 -17.04 12.51
CA ASN A 503 -8.24 -16.34 11.79
C ASN A 503 -7.72 -15.44 10.65
N CYS A 504 -6.61 -15.82 10.03
CA CYS A 504 -6.09 -15.17 8.82
C CYS A 504 -6.33 -16.02 7.56
N GLY A 505 -6.25 -15.38 6.41
CA GLY A 505 -6.37 -16.02 5.10
C GLY A 505 -5.62 -15.22 4.04
N LEU A 506 -5.40 -15.83 2.88
CA LEU A 506 -4.59 -15.26 1.81
C LEU A 506 -5.33 -15.30 0.47
N ALA A 507 -5.53 -14.14 -0.14
CA ALA A 507 -5.90 -14.02 -1.54
C ALA A 507 -4.61 -13.92 -2.37
N VAL A 508 -4.25 -14.99 -3.08
CA VAL A 508 -3.09 -14.99 -3.98
C VAL A 508 -3.43 -14.16 -5.22
N ALA A 509 -2.56 -13.24 -5.65
CA ALA A 509 -2.79 -12.37 -6.81
C ALA A 509 -1.68 -12.45 -7.88
N ILE A 510 -0.85 -13.50 -7.83
CA ILE A 510 0.39 -13.57 -8.60
C ILE A 510 0.16 -13.58 -10.12
N ASP A 511 -0.92 -14.18 -10.58
CA ASP A 511 -1.34 -14.39 -11.96
C ASP A 511 -2.00 -13.18 -12.63
N ILE A 512 -2.32 -12.13 -11.86
CA ILE A 512 -3.07 -10.95 -12.36
C ILE A 512 -2.26 -9.65 -12.31
N GLY A 513 -0.94 -9.76 -12.14
CA GLY A 513 0.01 -8.64 -12.14
C GLY A 513 0.35 -8.10 -13.53
N ASP A 514 1.08 -6.98 -13.57
CA ASP A 514 1.60 -6.37 -14.79
C ASP A 514 3.10 -6.09 -14.60
N ALA A 515 3.93 -6.48 -15.57
CA ALA A 515 5.38 -6.27 -15.53
C ALA A 515 5.76 -4.79 -15.38
N LYS A 516 4.94 -3.89 -15.93
CA LYS A 516 5.21 -2.45 -16.04
C LYS A 516 4.41 -1.61 -15.06
N ASP A 517 3.42 -2.19 -14.41
CA ASP A 517 2.52 -1.49 -13.49
C ASP A 517 2.36 -2.30 -12.19
N ILE A 518 2.78 -1.69 -11.09
CA ILE A 518 2.69 -2.28 -9.75
C ILE A 518 1.23 -2.40 -9.24
N HIS A 519 0.28 -1.76 -9.95
CA HIS A 519 -1.15 -1.75 -9.65
C HIS A 519 -1.92 -2.63 -10.63
N PRO A 520 -2.07 -3.94 -10.37
CA PRO A 520 -2.89 -4.80 -11.21
C PRO A 520 -4.32 -4.25 -11.36
N LYS A 521 -4.77 -4.02 -12.60
CA LYS A 521 -6.08 -3.42 -12.86
C LYS A 521 -7.25 -4.38 -12.67
N ASN A 522 -7.00 -5.70 -12.64
CA ASN A 522 -8.00 -6.70 -12.30
C ASN A 522 -8.27 -6.71 -10.79
N LYS A 523 -9.07 -5.76 -10.31
CA LYS A 523 -9.50 -5.72 -8.90
C LYS A 523 -10.64 -6.69 -8.58
N TYR A 524 -11.34 -7.17 -9.61
CA TYR A 524 -12.43 -8.14 -9.47
C TYR A 524 -11.94 -9.44 -8.83
N ASP A 525 -10.89 -10.05 -9.39
CA ASP A 525 -10.39 -11.32 -8.87
C ASP A 525 -9.76 -11.18 -7.48
N VAL A 526 -9.12 -10.05 -7.18
CA VAL A 526 -8.62 -9.76 -5.82
C VAL A 526 -9.78 -9.75 -4.82
N GLY A 527 -10.83 -8.98 -5.09
CA GLY A 527 -12.01 -8.88 -4.23
C GLY A 527 -12.74 -10.22 -4.07
N LEU A 528 -12.89 -10.97 -5.17
CA LEU A 528 -13.50 -12.31 -5.18
C LEU A 528 -12.69 -13.30 -4.33
N ARG A 529 -11.37 -13.34 -4.47
CA ARG A 529 -10.49 -14.25 -3.70
C ARG A 529 -10.51 -13.92 -2.20
N LEU A 530 -10.58 -12.63 -1.83
CA LEU A 530 -10.84 -12.23 -0.44
C LEU A 530 -12.22 -12.68 0.05
N ALA A 531 -13.25 -12.56 -0.78
CA ALA A 531 -14.59 -13.01 -0.43
C ALA A 531 -14.66 -14.53 -0.23
N LEU A 532 -13.94 -15.32 -1.04
CA LEU A 532 -13.82 -16.77 -0.84
C LEU A 532 -13.20 -17.11 0.52
N GLN A 533 -12.16 -16.39 0.94
CA GLN A 533 -11.56 -16.57 2.27
C GLN A 533 -12.59 -16.29 3.39
N ALA A 534 -13.34 -15.20 3.27
CA ALA A 534 -14.40 -14.86 4.21
C ALA A 534 -15.52 -15.91 4.24
N LEU A 535 -16.06 -16.28 3.07
CA LEU A 535 -17.12 -17.29 2.93
C LEU A 535 -16.73 -18.61 3.60
N LYS A 536 -15.52 -19.12 3.35
CA LYS A 536 -15.04 -20.37 3.94
C LYS A 536 -14.74 -20.22 5.43
N LYS A 537 -13.86 -19.28 5.79
CA LYS A 537 -13.25 -19.22 7.14
C LYS A 537 -14.07 -18.44 8.17
N THR A 538 -14.88 -17.47 7.75
CA THR A 538 -15.77 -16.71 8.66
C THR A 538 -17.18 -17.29 8.68
N TYR A 539 -17.73 -17.64 7.52
CA TYR A 539 -19.14 -18.02 7.39
C TYR A 539 -19.36 -19.53 7.24
N GLY A 540 -18.30 -20.35 7.26
CA GLY A 540 -18.39 -21.80 7.19
C GLY A 540 -19.02 -22.34 5.88
N LYS A 541 -19.04 -21.53 4.81
CA LYS A 541 -19.57 -21.95 3.52
C LYS A 541 -18.65 -22.99 2.89
N LYS A 542 -19.25 -23.99 2.26
CA LYS A 542 -18.54 -25.03 1.50
C LYS A 542 -18.04 -24.47 0.17
N VAL A 543 -16.95 -23.72 0.22
CA VAL A 543 -16.25 -23.17 -0.95
C VAL A 543 -14.75 -23.44 -0.84
N VAL A 544 -14.09 -23.54 -1.99
CA VAL A 544 -12.62 -23.56 -2.07
C VAL A 544 -12.13 -22.12 -2.11
N CYS A 545 -11.11 -21.79 -1.31
CA CYS A 545 -10.60 -20.42 -1.21
C CYS A 545 -9.10 -20.29 -1.45
N ASN A 546 -8.37 -21.40 -1.54
CA ASN A 546 -6.94 -21.42 -1.82
C ASN A 546 -6.67 -22.23 -3.09
N GLY A 547 -5.68 -21.81 -3.86
CA GLY A 547 -4.97 -22.73 -4.75
C GLY A 547 -4.04 -23.65 -3.95
N PRO A 548 -3.21 -24.46 -4.63
CA PRO A 548 -2.26 -25.36 -3.99
C PRO A 548 -1.29 -24.64 -3.05
N VAL A 549 -1.12 -25.15 -1.83
CA VAL A 549 -0.15 -24.64 -0.84
C VAL A 549 0.87 -25.70 -0.54
N TYR A 550 2.16 -25.38 -0.70
CA TYR A 550 3.26 -26.33 -0.43
C TYR A 550 3.20 -26.91 1.00
N LYS A 551 3.38 -28.23 1.10
CA LYS A 551 3.36 -28.98 2.38
C LYS A 551 4.66 -29.71 2.69
N GLY A 552 5.40 -30.16 1.68
CA GLY A 552 6.63 -30.90 1.90
C GLY A 552 7.26 -31.41 0.62
N MET A 553 8.50 -31.89 0.73
CA MET A 553 9.25 -32.44 -0.39
C MET A 553 9.89 -33.78 -0.05
N THR A 554 10.20 -34.57 -1.07
CA THR A 554 11.00 -35.80 -0.96
C THR A 554 11.96 -35.86 -2.15
N VAL A 555 13.25 -36.08 -1.88
CA VAL A 555 14.25 -36.27 -2.94
C VAL A 555 14.24 -37.72 -3.38
N LYS A 556 14.21 -37.97 -4.70
CA LYS A 556 14.29 -39.31 -5.30
C LYS A 556 15.26 -39.27 -6.47
N GLY A 557 16.48 -39.76 -6.25
CA GLY A 557 17.55 -39.68 -7.25
C GLY A 557 17.91 -38.22 -7.54
N ASP A 558 17.77 -37.82 -8.80
CA ASP A 558 18.02 -36.45 -9.29
C ASP A 558 16.76 -35.57 -9.38
N SER A 559 15.65 -36.02 -8.79
CA SER A 559 14.36 -35.32 -8.84
C SER A 559 13.83 -35.02 -7.44
N ILE A 560 13.03 -33.96 -7.32
CA ILE A 560 12.29 -33.62 -6.09
C ILE A 560 10.79 -33.83 -6.34
N ILE A 561 10.12 -34.56 -5.44
CA ILE A 561 8.67 -34.73 -5.40
C ILE A 561 8.10 -33.76 -4.38
N LEU A 562 7.27 -32.82 -4.84
CA LEU A 562 6.63 -31.78 -4.05
C LEU A 562 5.19 -32.17 -3.73
N LYS A 563 4.78 -32.01 -2.47
CA LYS A 563 3.43 -32.27 -1.97
C LYS A 563 2.72 -30.96 -1.62
N PHE A 564 1.41 -30.92 -1.88
CA PHE A 564 0.58 -29.74 -1.69
C PHE A 564 -0.67 -30.06 -0.88
N GLU A 565 -1.13 -29.08 -0.11
CA GLU A 565 -2.51 -28.97 0.34
C GLU A 565 -3.34 -28.40 -0.80
N THR A 566 -4.43 -29.09 -1.13
CA THR A 566 -5.23 -28.74 -2.31
C THR A 566 -6.68 -28.41 -1.96
N ASP A 567 -7.07 -28.50 -0.69
CA ASP A 567 -8.46 -28.20 -0.28
C ASP A 567 -9.49 -29.03 -1.08
N GLY A 568 -9.13 -30.28 -1.42
CA GLY A 568 -9.94 -31.22 -2.19
C GLY A 568 -9.95 -31.00 -3.71
N THR A 569 -9.18 -30.05 -4.23
CA THR A 569 -9.09 -29.76 -5.67
C THR A 569 -7.96 -30.51 -6.36
N ALA A 570 -8.09 -30.71 -7.68
CA ALA A 570 -7.02 -31.29 -8.49
C ALA A 570 -5.96 -30.24 -8.82
N LEU A 571 -4.68 -30.64 -8.79
CA LEU A 571 -3.59 -29.82 -9.30
C LEU A 571 -3.74 -29.63 -10.81
N LYS A 572 -3.62 -28.39 -11.30
CA LYS A 572 -3.81 -28.08 -12.72
C LYS A 572 -2.87 -26.98 -13.21
N SER A 573 -2.62 -27.00 -14.51
CA SER A 573 -2.14 -25.83 -15.23
C SER A 573 -3.32 -24.98 -15.65
N ILE A 574 -3.37 -23.73 -15.19
CA ILE A 574 -4.47 -22.79 -15.43
C ILE A 574 -4.59 -22.45 -16.92
N ASP A 575 -3.46 -22.38 -17.64
CA ASP A 575 -3.43 -22.06 -19.07
C ASP A 575 -3.38 -23.30 -19.98
N GLY A 576 -3.47 -24.51 -19.40
CA GLY A 576 -3.40 -25.78 -20.14
C GLY A 576 -2.03 -26.14 -20.70
N LYS A 577 -0.99 -25.33 -20.46
CA LYS A 577 0.39 -25.61 -20.91
C LYS A 577 1.19 -26.34 -19.81
N ASN A 578 2.43 -26.73 -20.12
CA ASN A 578 3.34 -27.26 -19.11
C ASN A 578 3.50 -26.26 -17.95
N ILE A 579 3.47 -26.78 -16.72
CA ILE A 579 3.71 -25.97 -15.53
C ILE A 579 5.15 -25.48 -15.52
N ARG A 580 5.35 -24.22 -15.13
CA ARG A 580 6.66 -23.54 -15.23
C ARG A 580 7.00 -22.75 -13.97
N SER A 581 8.15 -22.08 -13.99
CA SER A 581 8.71 -21.33 -12.86
C SER A 581 9.06 -22.18 -11.63
N PHE A 582 9.47 -23.42 -11.84
CA PHE A 582 10.11 -24.25 -10.82
C PHE A 582 11.63 -24.22 -10.98
N ALA A 583 12.35 -24.07 -9.87
CA ALA A 583 13.80 -24.12 -9.85
C ALA A 583 14.29 -25.09 -8.77
N VAL A 584 15.42 -25.75 -9.02
CA VAL A 584 16.08 -26.65 -8.06
C VAL A 584 17.54 -26.26 -7.85
N ALA A 585 18.06 -26.54 -6.66
CA ALA A 585 19.46 -26.31 -6.30
C ALA A 585 20.06 -27.54 -5.61
N ASP A 586 21.37 -27.73 -5.76
CA ASP A 586 22.17 -28.65 -4.95
C ASP A 586 22.76 -27.92 -3.72
N SER A 587 23.70 -28.56 -3.03
CA SER A 587 24.38 -27.99 -1.86
C SER A 587 25.19 -26.72 -2.15
N SER A 588 25.46 -26.37 -3.42
CA SER A 588 26.10 -25.09 -3.79
C SER A 588 25.17 -23.89 -3.62
N LYS A 589 23.87 -24.14 -3.42
CA LYS A 589 22.80 -23.12 -3.30
C LYS A 589 22.53 -22.32 -4.57
N LYS A 590 23.09 -22.75 -5.71
CA LYS A 590 22.79 -22.16 -7.01
C LYS A 590 21.54 -22.81 -7.61
N PHE A 591 20.53 -22.00 -7.89
CA PHE A 591 19.28 -22.45 -8.49
C PHE A 591 19.37 -22.51 -10.02
N TYR A 592 18.77 -23.55 -10.58
CA TYR A 592 18.56 -23.72 -12.02
C TYR A 592 17.09 -23.99 -12.30
N TRP A 593 16.57 -23.47 -13.42
CA TRP A 593 15.24 -23.83 -13.87
C TRP A 593 15.11 -25.35 -14.03
N ALA A 594 13.93 -25.85 -13.71
CA ALA A 594 13.61 -27.26 -13.67
C ALA A 594 12.34 -27.54 -14.49
N ASP A 595 12.35 -28.68 -15.18
CA ASP A 595 11.13 -29.25 -15.73
C ASP A 595 10.25 -29.71 -14.58
N ALA A 596 8.95 -29.43 -14.70
CA ALA A 596 7.96 -29.76 -13.68
C ALA A 596 6.78 -30.50 -14.31
N LYS A 597 6.32 -31.57 -13.66
CA LYS A 597 5.17 -32.37 -14.11
C LYS A 597 4.24 -32.68 -12.94
N ILE A 598 2.94 -32.50 -13.17
CA ILE A 598 1.90 -32.91 -12.22
C ILE A 598 1.78 -34.44 -12.28
N ALA A 599 1.85 -35.09 -11.11
CA ALA A 599 1.67 -36.53 -10.94
C ALA A 599 0.72 -36.76 -9.76
N GLY A 600 -0.58 -36.90 -10.06
CA GLY A 600 -1.64 -36.92 -9.04
C GLY A 600 -1.65 -35.63 -8.22
N ASN A 601 -1.54 -35.75 -6.89
CA ASN A 601 -1.49 -34.61 -5.95
C ASN A 601 -0.07 -34.13 -5.66
N THR A 602 0.89 -34.49 -6.51
CA THR A 602 2.29 -34.10 -6.39
C THR A 602 2.80 -33.42 -7.65
N VAL A 603 3.90 -32.68 -7.51
CA VAL A 603 4.67 -32.17 -8.65
C VAL A 603 6.07 -32.75 -8.59
N VAL A 604 6.50 -33.40 -9.67
CA VAL A 604 7.87 -33.89 -9.81
C VAL A 604 8.67 -32.82 -10.54
N VAL A 605 9.77 -32.35 -9.94
CA VAL A 605 10.67 -31.34 -10.52
C VAL A 605 12.08 -31.87 -10.68
N ARG A 606 12.71 -31.56 -11.81
CA ARG A 606 14.06 -32.04 -12.17
C ARG A 606 14.78 -31.02 -13.06
N SER A 607 16.09 -30.90 -12.89
CA SER A 607 16.95 -30.15 -13.81
C SER A 607 18.17 -30.99 -14.16
N ASP A 608 18.51 -31.12 -15.45
CA ASP A 608 19.69 -31.90 -15.86
C ASP A 608 21.01 -31.32 -15.37
N LYS A 609 21.01 -30.03 -15.00
CA LYS A 609 22.13 -29.30 -14.38
C LYS A 609 22.32 -29.63 -12.90
N VAL A 610 21.37 -30.31 -12.25
CA VAL A 610 21.38 -30.57 -10.79
C VAL A 610 21.18 -32.06 -10.52
N LYS A 611 22.27 -32.80 -10.33
CA LYS A 611 22.21 -34.27 -10.12
C LYS A 611 21.84 -34.70 -8.71
N LYS A 612 22.09 -33.84 -7.71
CA LYS A 612 21.80 -34.11 -6.29
C LYS A 612 20.99 -32.94 -5.70
N PRO A 613 19.72 -32.79 -6.07
CA PRO A 613 18.94 -31.64 -5.65
C PRO A 613 18.62 -31.73 -4.15
N VAL A 614 18.77 -30.61 -3.44
CA VAL A 614 18.51 -30.46 -1.99
C VAL A 614 17.44 -29.42 -1.69
N ALA A 615 17.10 -28.57 -2.67
CA ALA A 615 16.10 -27.52 -2.52
C ALA A 615 15.34 -27.29 -3.83
N ALA A 616 14.09 -26.85 -3.69
CA ALA A 616 13.24 -26.41 -4.78
C ALA A 616 12.57 -25.08 -4.43
N ARG A 617 12.24 -24.30 -5.46
CA ARG A 617 11.47 -23.06 -5.37
C ARG A 617 10.43 -23.02 -6.49
N TYR A 618 9.27 -22.43 -6.21
CA TYR A 618 8.25 -22.14 -7.21
C TYR A 618 7.95 -20.65 -7.20
N ALA A 619 7.91 -20.05 -8.39
CA ALA A 619 7.54 -18.65 -8.60
C ALA A 619 8.35 -17.68 -7.70
N TRP A 620 9.62 -18.00 -7.45
CA TRP A 620 10.54 -17.19 -6.64
C TRP A 620 11.25 -16.15 -7.51
N ALA A 621 10.48 -15.15 -7.95
CA ALA A 621 10.95 -14.00 -8.73
C ALA A 621 9.97 -12.84 -8.56
N ASP A 622 10.32 -11.66 -9.07
CA ASP A 622 9.44 -10.48 -9.03
C ASP A 622 8.23 -10.68 -9.96
N ASN A 623 8.47 -11.12 -11.19
CA ASN A 623 7.47 -11.47 -12.20
C ASN A 623 7.69 -12.88 -12.80
N PRO A 624 7.37 -13.94 -12.06
CA PRO A 624 7.41 -15.31 -12.58
C PRO A 624 6.22 -15.60 -13.51
N GLU A 625 6.44 -16.36 -14.57
CA GLU A 625 5.35 -16.86 -15.41
C GLU A 625 4.53 -17.93 -14.68
N CYS A 626 3.49 -17.52 -13.96
CA CYS A 626 2.71 -18.44 -13.11
C CYS A 626 1.52 -19.03 -13.87
N ASN A 627 1.50 -20.36 -14.01
CA ASN A 627 0.33 -21.09 -14.49
C ASN A 627 -0.05 -22.29 -13.60
N PHE A 628 0.67 -22.56 -12.50
CA PHE A 628 0.35 -23.67 -11.61
C PHE A 628 -0.70 -23.26 -10.58
N GLY A 629 -1.78 -24.02 -10.51
CA GLY A 629 -2.92 -23.79 -9.65
C GLY A 629 -3.80 -25.02 -9.50
N ASN A 630 -5.10 -24.80 -9.30
CA ASN A 630 -6.08 -25.87 -9.29
C ASN A 630 -7.09 -25.80 -10.44
N ASP A 631 -7.95 -26.80 -10.51
CA ASP A 631 -9.03 -26.94 -11.49
C ASP A 631 -10.14 -25.87 -11.41
N LEU A 632 -10.15 -25.06 -10.35
CA LEU A 632 -11.01 -23.89 -10.20
C LEU A 632 -10.34 -22.58 -10.62
N GLY A 633 -9.11 -22.64 -11.14
CA GLY A 633 -8.35 -21.46 -11.57
C GLY A 633 -7.75 -20.64 -10.44
N LEU A 634 -7.66 -21.17 -9.22
CA LEU A 634 -6.96 -20.51 -8.12
C LEU A 634 -5.45 -20.81 -8.19
N PRO A 635 -4.59 -19.77 -8.25
CA PRO A 635 -3.14 -19.96 -8.38
C PRO A 635 -2.52 -20.52 -7.09
N ALA A 636 -1.46 -21.31 -7.26
CA ALA A 636 -0.61 -21.70 -6.15
C ALA A 636 0.19 -20.49 -5.63
N SER A 637 0.40 -20.43 -4.31
CA SER A 637 1.26 -19.41 -3.71
C SER A 637 2.74 -19.74 -3.93
N PRO A 638 3.62 -18.75 -4.19
CA PRO A 638 5.06 -18.98 -4.22
C PRO A 638 5.58 -19.61 -2.95
N PHE A 639 6.60 -20.45 -3.10
CA PHE A 639 7.24 -21.10 -1.97
C PHE A 639 8.71 -21.41 -2.26
N ARG A 640 9.43 -21.69 -1.18
CA ARG A 640 10.74 -22.32 -1.18
C ARG A 640 10.76 -23.49 -0.21
N THR A 641 11.59 -24.49 -0.49
CA THR A 641 11.78 -25.64 0.41
C THR A 641 13.01 -25.50 1.30
N ASP A 642 13.90 -24.54 0.99
CA ASP A 642 15.08 -24.23 1.78
C ASP A 642 14.78 -23.27 2.94
N ASN A 643 15.67 -23.29 3.94
CA ASN A 643 15.69 -22.32 5.04
C ASN A 643 16.88 -21.36 4.94
N TRP A 644 17.46 -21.20 3.74
CA TRP A 644 18.67 -20.39 3.57
C TRP A 644 18.37 -18.91 3.79
N THR A 645 19.44 -18.15 4.04
CA THR A 645 19.36 -16.71 4.31
C THR A 645 18.71 -15.96 3.14
N CYS A 646 17.66 -15.22 3.45
CA CYS A 646 16.97 -14.28 2.58
C CYS A 646 17.85 -13.05 2.26
N SER A 647 17.74 -12.48 1.06
CA SER A 647 18.45 -11.28 0.63
C SER A 647 18.11 -10.06 1.49
N THR A 648 16.88 -9.96 2.01
CA THR A 648 16.45 -8.85 2.86
C THR A 648 16.73 -9.05 4.36
N ARG A 649 17.40 -10.14 4.78
CA ARG A 649 17.63 -10.46 6.21
C ARG A 649 18.35 -9.35 6.98
N HIS A 650 19.26 -8.65 6.30
CA HIS A 650 20.10 -7.59 6.89
C HIS A 650 19.74 -6.19 6.36
N ALA A 651 18.65 -6.07 5.60
CA ALA A 651 18.13 -4.78 5.18
C ALA A 651 17.73 -3.98 6.43
N LYS A 652 18.06 -2.69 6.46
CA LYS A 652 17.80 -1.78 7.58
C LYS A 652 16.65 -0.84 7.23
#